data_AF-A0A954LF22-F1
#
_entry.id   AF-A0A954LF22-F1
#
_cell.length_a   1.000
_cell.length_b   1.000
_cell.length_c   1.000
_cell.angle_alpha   90.00
_cell.angle_beta   90.00
_cell.angle_gamma   90.00
#
_symmetry.space_group_name_H-M   'P 1'
#
loop_
_entity.id
_entity.type
_entity.pdbx_description
1 polymer ?
#
loop_
_entity_poly.entity_id
_entity_poly.type
_entity_poly.pdbx_seq_one_letter_code
_entity_poly.pdbx_strand_id
1 'polypeptide(L)'
;MAQLTPSVAASGNAAESANADLILRDCSLPGLARILNPESLRGALTGLSGDSLTGRVFVRYLRYKPGQRCVAQLQIGDDNSSNTYIATAMNAASWSSWSEKPPLSLQQSLSAAFDKDRLRLERFPCDRQLRHLPRLCQPEKRLRTLRRILPNEWMKQLNAVRGDDVDVVCRAYKPARRFVASIGPVDEPRFVVKLHSRKRFASVAARAAQLSEIPLIDQRGVHICDRYQAIVTPWVHGRSLAEILDESPAATLDSTLLSVGRMLGKLHGLHLSQVAERSVSKPIAIQKVLRAITADLAVLYPPLSKRIQSVAECVIPLLTPKRLSFIHGDFYARQVLVDGDRIQLIDLDDAGKGDAWMDVGNFASKLCWNQVRGQLGTHVPERLMESFLQGYCEEQKWDEVAYLAYLVVGLIRCMPHTFRTAMDDWPSRLEQIVHKAEGILKQLSHRNRAVDVRPVNDRQTTARRSDRLNPGWHSDPADRMGDPLIATDCVRAGITHPATNLHPVLAMRQFIYARRVRHKPGRRSLLECRFVRDFSPNRFSDSDSNDDSIVVLGKVRNKGLDQRTADLHMSLWQLGFHQRCTVRVPRCMGTVPTMNLWFQEFIAGQSVTPDATTPEETHQAVARALASLHACGFVVDREHSIDDEMSILRQRLSEVSAARPELAEPIEYVYSRCQSHADSLQPRQSRLIHRDFYFDQVLSVGRQIAILDLDVAAMGPPELDAGNYIAHLLEAAVRQPENSRYCQRAAIGFARAYLRAHPSSDHRSLRIWTILSLARHIWISHVMDSRSHATSRLVEMLTSDAREHVVGT
;
A
#
# COMPACT_ATOMS: atom_id res chain seq x y z
N MET A 1 9.34 -39.17 26.53
CA MET A 1 10.67 -39.71 26.18
C MET A 1 10.51 -40.69 25.02
N ALA A 2 10.91 -40.28 23.82
CA ALA A 2 11.30 -41.17 22.71
C ALA A 2 12.26 -40.34 21.85
N GLN A 3 13.52 -40.78 21.81
CA GLN A 3 14.65 -40.10 21.19
C GLN A 3 14.51 -40.13 19.67
N LEU A 4 14.39 -38.96 19.04
CA LEU A 4 14.68 -38.78 17.62
C LEU A 4 16.13 -38.29 17.52
N THR A 5 17.01 -39.17 17.06
CA THR A 5 18.39 -38.87 16.69
C THR A 5 18.41 -37.82 15.56
N PRO A 6 19.20 -36.75 15.68
CA PRO A 6 19.29 -35.77 14.61
C PRO A 6 20.25 -36.27 13.53
N SER A 7 19.77 -36.34 12.29
CA SER A 7 20.59 -36.42 11.09
C SER A 7 21.38 -35.11 10.96
N VAL A 8 22.53 -35.04 11.63
CA VAL A 8 23.51 -33.96 11.55
C VAL A 8 24.63 -34.43 10.65
N ALA A 9 24.78 -33.84 9.46
CA ALA A 9 26.10 -33.71 8.80
C ALA A 9 26.09 -32.91 7.48
N ALA A 10 24.97 -32.69 6.77
CA ALA A 10 25.02 -32.08 5.43
C ALA A 10 24.30 -30.73 5.26
N SER A 11 23.37 -30.36 6.15
CA SER A 11 22.48 -29.19 5.96
C SER A 11 22.92 -27.90 6.68
N GLY A 12 23.76 -27.98 7.72
CA GLY A 12 24.18 -26.81 8.51
C GLY A 12 24.99 -25.78 7.70
N ASN A 13 25.72 -26.23 6.67
CA ASN A 13 26.61 -25.39 5.88
C ASN A 13 25.84 -24.40 4.97
N ALA A 14 24.63 -24.74 4.53
CA ALA A 14 23.88 -23.93 3.57
C ALA A 14 23.23 -22.69 4.22
N ALA A 15 22.63 -22.82 5.41
CA ALA A 15 22.06 -21.67 6.12
C ALA A 15 23.15 -20.77 6.72
N GLU A 16 24.24 -21.34 7.22
CA GLU A 16 25.40 -20.57 7.68
C GLU A 16 26.00 -19.74 6.54
N SER A 17 26.22 -20.36 5.37
CA SER A 17 26.68 -19.67 4.16
C SER A 17 25.69 -18.57 3.72
N ALA A 18 24.39 -18.88 3.65
CA ALA A 18 23.37 -17.91 3.27
C ALA A 18 23.28 -16.71 4.25
N ASN A 19 23.47 -16.96 5.56
CA ASN A 19 23.50 -15.93 6.59
C ASN A 19 24.77 -15.08 6.48
N ALA A 20 25.94 -15.69 6.24
CA ALA A 20 27.20 -14.99 6.02
C ALA A 20 27.11 -14.06 4.80
N ASP A 21 26.58 -14.58 3.69
CA ASP A 21 26.31 -13.81 2.49
C ASP A 21 25.35 -12.64 2.74
N LEU A 22 24.28 -12.85 3.53
CA LEU A 22 23.34 -11.80 3.90
C LEU A 22 24.01 -10.69 4.71
N ILE A 23 24.88 -11.05 5.66
CA ILE A 23 25.65 -10.10 6.47
C ILE A 23 26.56 -9.24 5.57
N LEU A 24 27.23 -9.86 4.61
CA LEU A 24 28.09 -9.15 3.65
C LEU A 24 27.30 -8.26 2.69
N ARG A 25 26.07 -8.64 2.33
CA ARG A 25 25.21 -7.84 1.45
C ARG A 25 24.61 -6.63 2.14
N ASP A 26 24.14 -6.78 3.38
CA ASP A 26 23.45 -5.72 4.12
C ASP A 26 24.35 -5.05 5.17
N CYS A 27 25.46 -4.47 4.69
CA CYS A 27 26.41 -3.70 5.50
C CYS A 27 25.78 -2.49 6.22
N SER A 28 24.55 -2.11 5.86
CA SER A 28 23.84 -1.04 6.55
C SER A 28 23.47 -1.43 7.99
N LEU A 29 23.42 -2.74 8.29
CA LEU A 29 23.06 -3.33 9.58
C LEU A 29 24.27 -4.03 10.24
N PRO A 30 25.24 -3.29 10.80
CA PRO A 30 26.46 -3.90 11.35
C PRO A 30 26.17 -4.96 12.44
N GLY A 31 25.10 -4.79 13.22
CA GLY A 31 24.68 -5.75 14.25
C GLY A 31 23.97 -7.01 13.75
N LEU A 32 23.75 -7.15 12.43
CA LEU A 32 23.09 -8.33 11.87
C LEU A 32 23.89 -9.61 12.13
N ALA A 33 25.23 -9.54 12.09
CA ALA A 33 26.10 -10.66 12.39
C ALA A 33 25.88 -11.22 13.80
N ARG A 34 25.72 -10.33 14.79
CA ARG A 34 25.45 -10.74 16.17
C ARG A 34 24.04 -11.28 16.38
N ILE A 35 23.06 -10.81 15.60
CA ILE A 35 21.69 -11.34 15.64
C ILE A 35 21.63 -12.77 15.09
N LEU A 36 22.33 -13.04 13.98
CA LEU A 36 22.35 -14.35 13.33
C LEU A 36 23.31 -15.34 14.01
N ASN A 37 24.25 -14.84 14.80
CA ASN A 37 25.05 -15.62 15.74
C ASN A 37 24.77 -15.17 17.19
N PRO A 38 23.62 -15.56 17.77
CA PRO A 38 23.17 -15.04 19.06
C PRO A 38 24.07 -15.45 20.24
N GLU A 39 24.91 -16.48 20.10
CA GLU A 39 25.91 -16.83 21.11
C GLU A 39 26.93 -15.70 21.35
N SER A 40 27.22 -14.90 20.31
CA SER A 40 28.05 -13.70 20.45
C SER A 40 27.45 -12.62 21.37
N LEU A 41 26.17 -12.75 21.74
CA LEU A 41 25.45 -11.84 22.63
C LEU A 41 25.39 -12.33 24.08
N ARG A 42 25.85 -13.55 24.37
CA ARG A 42 25.74 -14.18 25.69
C ARG A 42 26.27 -13.31 26.83
N GLY A 43 27.48 -12.77 26.71
CA GLY A 43 28.07 -11.94 27.77
C GLY A 43 27.24 -10.70 28.11
N ALA A 44 26.64 -10.06 27.11
CA ALA A 44 25.77 -8.91 27.34
C ALA A 44 24.39 -9.31 27.86
N LEU A 45 23.87 -10.47 27.46
CA LEU A 45 22.65 -11.04 28.03
C LEU A 45 22.84 -11.35 29.52
N THR A 46 23.99 -11.90 29.91
CA THR A 46 24.36 -12.16 31.32
C THR A 46 24.42 -10.87 32.13
N GLY A 47 24.96 -9.80 31.55
CA GLY A 47 24.95 -8.48 32.18
C GLY A 47 23.54 -7.90 32.40
N LEU A 48 22.55 -8.28 31.57
CA LEU A 48 21.15 -7.84 31.68
C LEU A 48 20.26 -8.73 32.55
N SER A 49 20.62 -10.01 32.72
CA SER A 49 19.92 -10.89 33.66
C SER A 49 20.31 -10.57 35.10
N GLY A 50 21.57 -10.23 35.36
CA GLY A 50 22.16 -10.16 36.69
C GLY A 50 22.61 -11.52 37.22
N ASP A 51 22.13 -12.60 36.61
CA ASP A 51 22.46 -14.00 36.93
C ASP A 51 23.24 -14.66 35.80
N SER A 52 24.06 -15.66 36.13
CA SER A 52 24.71 -16.52 35.13
C SER A 52 23.65 -17.29 34.34
N LEU A 53 23.56 -17.00 33.04
CA LEU A 53 22.62 -17.66 32.15
C LEU A 53 23.17 -19.02 31.69
N THR A 54 22.54 -20.10 32.14
CA THR A 54 22.81 -21.47 31.68
C THR A 54 21.96 -21.79 30.43
N GLY A 55 22.49 -22.63 29.53
CA GLY A 55 21.79 -23.06 28.30
C GLY A 55 22.11 -22.22 27.04
N ARG A 56 21.76 -22.73 25.86
CA ARG A 56 22.03 -22.10 24.54
C ARG A 56 21.12 -20.88 24.29
N VAL A 57 21.60 -19.88 23.55
CA VAL A 57 20.78 -18.75 23.09
C VAL A 57 20.12 -19.12 21.77
N PHE A 58 18.79 -19.19 21.76
CA PHE A 58 18.00 -19.50 20.58
C PHE A 58 17.34 -18.24 20.02
N VAL A 59 17.35 -18.11 18.70
CA VAL A 59 16.48 -17.13 18.03
C VAL A 59 15.13 -17.79 17.80
N ARG A 60 14.06 -17.24 18.39
CA ARG A 60 12.68 -17.75 18.20
C ARG A 60 11.94 -17.04 17.08
N TYR A 61 12.34 -15.81 16.76
CA TYR A 61 11.68 -15.00 15.77
C TYR A 61 12.64 -13.97 15.16
N LEU A 62 12.63 -13.82 13.84
CA LEU A 62 13.37 -12.81 13.09
C LEU A 62 12.44 -11.96 12.23
N ARG A 63 12.63 -10.64 12.27
CA ARG A 63 12.00 -9.71 11.36
C ARG A 63 13.06 -8.84 10.71
N TYR A 64 13.53 -9.30 9.57
CA TYR A 64 14.43 -8.58 8.70
C TYR A 64 13.65 -7.64 7.77
N LYS A 65 14.13 -6.40 7.66
CA LYS A 65 13.73 -5.42 6.66
C LYS A 65 15.01 -4.92 5.98
N PRO A 66 15.24 -5.25 4.70
CA PRO A 66 16.46 -4.90 4.00
C PRO A 66 16.85 -3.44 4.13
N GLY A 67 18.11 -3.17 4.44
CA GLY A 67 18.67 -1.82 4.51
C GLY A 67 18.19 -0.96 5.69
N GLN A 68 17.29 -1.49 6.54
CA GLN A 68 16.60 -0.70 7.58
C GLN A 68 16.86 -1.22 8.98
N ARG A 69 16.45 -2.47 9.26
CA ARG A 69 16.58 -3.08 10.59
C ARG A 69 16.32 -4.59 10.57
N CYS A 70 16.89 -5.28 11.55
CA CYS A 70 16.54 -6.66 11.89
C CYS A 70 16.16 -6.72 13.37
N VAL A 71 14.99 -7.28 13.68
CA VAL A 71 14.52 -7.52 15.06
C VAL A 71 14.49 -9.01 15.32
N ALA A 72 15.16 -9.46 16.38
CA ALA A 72 15.19 -10.83 16.84
C ALA A 72 14.58 -10.97 18.23
N GLN A 73 13.74 -11.99 18.42
CA GLN A 73 13.37 -12.45 19.75
C GLN A 73 14.32 -13.59 20.11
N LEU A 74 15.10 -13.37 21.16
CA LEU A 74 16.02 -14.34 21.71
C LEU A 74 15.39 -15.00 22.93
N GLN A 75 15.62 -16.29 23.08
CA GLN A 75 15.25 -17.06 24.26
C GLN A 75 16.49 -17.76 24.77
N ILE A 76 16.66 -17.74 26.09
CA ILE A 76 17.72 -18.46 26.77
C ILE A 76 17.04 -19.45 27.68
N GLY A 77 17.42 -20.72 27.59
CA GLY A 77 16.95 -21.71 28.55
C GLY A 77 17.33 -23.14 28.22
N ASP A 78 17.33 -23.93 29.29
CA ASP A 78 16.89 -25.33 29.35
C ASP A 78 15.44 -25.35 29.91
N ASP A 79 14.72 -26.48 29.81
CA ASP A 79 13.25 -26.65 29.78
C ASP A 79 12.34 -25.90 30.81
N ASN A 80 12.86 -25.30 31.90
CA ASN A 80 12.04 -24.76 33.00
C ASN A 80 12.11 -23.25 33.27
N SER A 81 12.95 -22.46 32.58
CA SER A 81 12.83 -20.99 32.65
C SER A 81 13.31 -20.33 31.37
N SER A 82 12.45 -19.53 30.74
CA SER A 82 12.77 -18.88 29.47
C SER A 82 12.81 -17.36 29.61
N ASN A 83 13.99 -16.81 29.85
CA ASN A 83 14.17 -15.36 29.74
C ASN A 83 14.08 -14.96 28.27
N THR A 84 13.19 -14.03 27.96
CA THR A 84 12.99 -13.49 26.60
C THR A 84 13.71 -12.16 26.47
N TYR A 85 14.52 -12.03 25.42
CA TYR A 85 15.24 -10.81 25.07
C TYR A 85 14.90 -10.39 23.64
N ILE A 86 15.07 -9.11 23.35
CA ILE A 86 14.80 -8.51 22.05
C ILE A 86 16.09 -7.88 21.57
N ALA A 87 16.62 -8.36 20.46
CA ALA A 87 17.78 -7.76 19.80
C ALA A 87 17.33 -7.01 18.55
N THR A 88 17.71 -5.73 18.43
CA THR A 88 17.33 -4.89 17.30
C THR A 88 18.58 -4.26 16.67
N ALA A 89 18.98 -4.76 15.51
CA ALA A 89 20.04 -4.19 14.67
C ALA A 89 19.42 -3.16 13.72
N MET A 90 20.06 -2.01 13.56
CA MET A 90 19.48 -0.86 12.89
C MET A 90 20.50 -0.18 11.97
N ASN A 91 20.00 0.43 10.91
CA ASN A 91 20.82 1.30 10.07
C ASN A 91 21.17 2.62 10.80
N ALA A 92 22.09 3.40 10.23
CA ALA A 92 22.57 4.65 10.85
C ALA A 92 21.41 5.61 11.20
N ALA A 93 20.49 5.86 10.27
CA ALA A 93 19.36 6.77 10.48
C ALA A 93 18.43 6.29 11.61
N SER A 94 18.16 4.98 11.67
CA SER A 94 17.33 4.38 12.72
C SER A 94 18.04 4.42 14.07
N TRP A 95 19.37 4.24 14.11
CA TRP A 95 20.17 4.37 15.32
C TRP A 95 20.16 5.81 15.87
N SER A 96 20.39 6.80 15.01
CA SER A 96 20.40 8.23 15.39
C SER A 96 19.03 8.74 15.86
N SER A 97 17.94 8.24 15.29
CA SER A 97 16.58 8.55 15.79
C SER A 97 16.21 7.78 17.07
N TRP A 98 17.01 6.80 17.46
CA TRP A 98 16.83 5.99 18.67
C TRP A 98 17.79 6.36 19.82
N SER A 99 18.79 7.23 19.57
CA SER A 99 19.82 7.61 20.54
C SER A 99 19.38 8.65 21.58
N GLU A 100 18.11 9.10 21.56
CA GLU A 100 17.52 9.78 22.71
C GLU A 100 17.52 8.82 23.91
N LYS A 101 18.33 9.16 24.92
CA LYS A 101 18.54 8.36 26.14
C LYS A 101 17.18 7.96 26.75
N PRO A 102 17.04 6.71 27.24
CA PRO A 102 15.82 6.32 27.93
C PRO A 102 15.53 7.29 29.09
N PRO A 103 14.25 7.64 29.35
CA PRO A 103 13.89 8.46 30.50
C PRO A 103 14.36 7.79 31.79
N LEU A 104 14.99 8.60 32.64
CA LEU A 104 15.82 8.32 33.82
C LEU A 104 15.15 7.58 34.99
N SER A 105 14.12 6.74 34.79
CA SER A 105 13.35 6.17 35.90
C SER A 105 12.99 4.68 35.80
N LEU A 106 13.67 3.88 34.98
CA LEU A 106 13.60 2.40 35.03
C LEU A 106 14.99 1.82 34.76
N GLN A 107 15.80 1.84 35.82
CA GLN A 107 17.01 1.08 36.14
C GLN A 107 17.94 0.63 35.00
N GLN A 108 19.22 0.94 35.20
CA GLN A 108 20.41 0.61 34.42
C GLN A 108 20.68 -0.91 34.19
N SER A 109 19.67 -1.79 34.29
CA SER A 109 19.82 -3.26 34.29
C SER A 109 18.97 -4.03 33.26
N LEU A 110 18.16 -3.37 32.41
CA LEU A 110 17.20 -4.08 31.51
C LEU A 110 17.40 -3.84 30.00
N SER A 111 18.38 -3.03 29.60
CA SER A 111 18.74 -2.84 28.19
C SER A 111 20.22 -2.55 28.00
N ALA A 112 20.82 -3.08 26.94
CA ALA A 112 22.20 -2.82 26.54
C ALA A 112 22.26 -2.26 25.12
N ALA A 113 23.24 -1.40 24.85
CA ALA A 113 23.46 -0.81 23.53
C ALA A 113 24.90 -1.06 23.09
N PHE A 114 25.08 -1.40 21.82
CA PHE A 114 26.38 -1.57 21.18
C PHE A 114 26.49 -0.57 20.04
N ASP A 115 27.09 0.59 20.31
CA ASP A 115 27.14 1.70 19.34
C ASP A 115 27.82 1.32 18.03
N LYS A 116 28.95 0.59 18.10
CA LYS A 116 29.69 0.12 16.93
C LYS A 116 28.85 -0.79 16.03
N ASP A 117 28.06 -1.65 16.65
CA ASP A 117 27.20 -2.62 15.96
C ASP A 117 25.79 -2.06 15.67
N ARG A 118 25.48 -0.84 16.13
CA ARG A 118 24.13 -0.23 16.07
C ARG A 118 23.05 -1.22 16.49
N LEU A 119 23.35 -1.95 17.57
CA LEU A 119 22.56 -3.04 18.10
C LEU A 119 22.05 -2.65 19.49
N ARG A 120 20.76 -2.90 19.73
CA ARG A 120 20.15 -2.72 21.04
C ARG A 120 19.56 -4.03 21.54
N LEU A 121 19.82 -4.35 22.80
CA LEU A 121 19.24 -5.46 23.53
C LEU A 121 18.28 -4.94 24.59
N GLU A 122 17.10 -5.53 24.69
CA GLU A 122 16.10 -5.22 25.71
C GLU A 122 15.55 -6.53 26.30
N ARG A 123 15.39 -6.59 27.63
CA ARG A 123 14.79 -7.75 28.31
C ARG A 123 13.28 -7.58 28.39
N PHE A 124 12.51 -8.59 27.99
CA PHE A 124 11.06 -8.61 28.19
C PHE A 124 10.74 -8.43 29.69
N PRO A 125 9.75 -7.59 30.08
CA PRO A 125 8.73 -6.93 29.26
C PRO A 125 9.09 -5.53 28.72
N CYS A 126 10.37 -5.13 28.75
CA CYS A 126 10.79 -3.83 28.21
C CYS A 126 10.64 -3.80 26.69
N ASP A 127 9.74 -2.94 26.21
CA ASP A 127 9.51 -2.70 24.78
C ASP A 127 9.16 -1.23 24.57
N ARG A 128 10.07 -0.49 23.91
CA ARG A 128 9.91 0.96 23.68
C ARG A 128 8.66 1.32 22.87
N GLN A 129 8.21 0.45 21.97
CA GLN A 129 7.04 0.72 21.13
C GLN A 129 5.73 0.29 21.83
N LEU A 130 5.81 -0.58 22.84
CA LEU A 130 4.70 -0.99 23.70
C LEU A 130 4.89 -0.41 25.11
N ARG A 131 4.91 0.92 25.21
CA ARG A 131 5.24 1.70 26.43
C ARG A 131 4.49 1.32 27.72
N HIS A 132 3.34 0.65 27.61
CA HIS A 132 2.52 0.23 28.75
C HIS A 132 2.74 -1.23 29.17
N LEU A 133 3.43 -2.03 28.35
CA LEU A 133 3.69 -3.44 28.60
C LEU A 133 4.40 -3.69 29.94
N PRO A 134 5.48 -2.96 30.32
CA PRO A 134 6.13 -3.19 31.61
C PRO A 134 5.20 -3.01 32.81
N ARG A 135 4.30 -2.03 32.76
CA ARG A 135 3.36 -1.75 33.86
C ARG A 135 2.29 -2.82 34.03
N LEU A 136 1.95 -3.50 32.93
CA LEU A 136 0.98 -4.58 32.92
C LEU A 136 1.59 -5.89 33.44
N CYS A 137 2.86 -6.16 33.12
CA CYS A 137 3.56 -7.37 33.56
C CYS A 137 4.10 -7.28 35.01
N GLN A 138 4.37 -6.08 35.54
CA GLN A 138 4.86 -5.89 36.92
C GLN A 138 3.73 -6.12 37.95
N PRO A 139 3.84 -7.11 38.87
CA PRO A 139 2.77 -7.43 39.84
C PRO A 139 2.24 -6.22 40.61
N GLU A 140 3.14 -5.38 41.14
CA GLU A 140 2.79 -4.18 41.92
C GLU A 140 2.00 -3.12 41.15
N LYS A 141 2.17 -3.05 39.82
CA LYS A 141 1.54 -2.05 38.94
C LYS A 141 0.39 -2.62 38.11
N ARG A 142 0.26 -3.95 38.07
CA ARG A 142 -0.69 -4.71 37.25
C ARG A 142 -2.13 -4.27 37.53
N LEU A 143 -2.60 -4.43 38.77
CA LEU A 143 -3.99 -4.09 39.15
C LEU A 143 -4.33 -2.63 38.89
N ARG A 144 -3.41 -1.70 39.21
CA ARG A 144 -3.58 -0.26 38.92
C ARG A 144 -3.67 0.01 37.42
N THR A 145 -2.92 -0.72 36.60
CA THR A 145 -2.94 -0.59 35.14
C THR A 145 -4.23 -1.17 34.57
N LEU A 146 -4.67 -2.35 35.03
CA LEU A 146 -5.94 -2.96 34.66
C LEU A 146 -7.13 -2.06 34.98
N ARG A 147 -7.17 -1.41 36.16
CA ARG A 147 -8.19 -0.41 36.54
C ARG A 147 -8.31 0.77 35.58
N ARG A 148 -7.27 1.06 34.80
CA ARG A 148 -7.26 2.17 33.82
C ARG A 148 -7.50 1.70 32.40
N ILE A 149 -7.38 0.41 32.14
CA ILE A 149 -7.58 -0.21 30.83
C ILE A 149 -8.99 -0.81 30.72
N LEU A 150 -9.52 -1.38 31.81
CA LEU A 150 -10.79 -2.10 31.81
C LEU A 150 -11.96 -1.19 32.24
N PRO A 151 -13.16 -1.40 31.68
CA PRO A 151 -14.39 -0.80 32.20
C PRO A 151 -14.65 -1.19 33.66
N ASN A 152 -15.35 -0.32 34.40
CA ASN A 152 -15.66 -0.54 35.82
C ASN A 152 -16.40 -1.88 36.06
N GLU A 153 -17.33 -2.26 35.19
CA GLU A 153 -18.09 -3.52 35.34
C GLU A 153 -17.21 -4.76 35.20
N TRP A 154 -16.25 -4.76 34.27
CA TRP A 154 -15.30 -5.87 34.12
C TRP A 154 -14.27 -5.89 35.24
N MET A 155 -13.90 -4.72 35.76
CA MET A 155 -13.08 -4.64 36.97
C MET A 155 -13.79 -5.24 38.18
N LYS A 156 -15.11 -5.05 38.33
CA LYS A 156 -15.90 -5.71 39.40
C LYS A 156 -15.85 -7.23 39.27
N GLN A 157 -15.96 -7.77 38.05
CA GLN A 157 -15.85 -9.21 37.79
C GLN A 157 -14.47 -9.76 38.21
N LEU A 158 -13.38 -9.02 37.93
CA LEU A 158 -12.05 -9.42 38.39
C LEU A 158 -11.88 -9.29 39.91
N ASN A 159 -12.46 -8.27 40.54
CA ASN A 159 -12.38 -8.08 41.99
C ASN A 159 -13.25 -9.09 42.79
N ALA A 160 -14.23 -9.71 42.13
CA ALA A 160 -15.05 -10.78 42.72
C ALA A 160 -14.27 -12.11 42.86
N VAL A 161 -13.18 -12.25 42.11
CA VAL A 161 -12.16 -13.29 42.30
C VAL A 161 -11.25 -12.85 43.46
N ARG A 162 -10.77 -13.78 44.31
CA ARG A 162 -9.81 -13.45 45.37
C ARG A 162 -8.62 -12.69 44.78
N GLY A 163 -8.27 -11.54 45.37
CA GLY A 163 -7.41 -10.53 44.74
C GLY A 163 -6.00 -10.99 44.35
N ASP A 164 -5.51 -12.10 44.91
CA ASP A 164 -4.21 -12.70 44.59
C ASP A 164 -4.24 -13.64 43.37
N ASP A 165 -5.42 -14.01 42.87
CA ASP A 165 -5.58 -14.96 41.76
C ASP A 165 -5.67 -14.29 40.37
N VAL A 166 -5.57 -12.96 40.27
CA VAL A 166 -5.67 -12.25 38.97
C VAL A 166 -4.31 -12.18 38.28
N ASP A 167 -4.11 -13.09 37.34
CA ASP A 167 -2.90 -13.16 36.54
C ASP A 167 -3.00 -12.48 35.17
N VAL A 168 -1.84 -12.10 34.64
CA VAL A 168 -1.68 -11.63 33.25
C VAL A 168 -0.73 -12.59 32.55
N VAL A 169 -1.30 -13.57 31.86
CA VAL A 169 -0.52 -14.61 31.18
C VAL A 169 -0.28 -14.20 29.74
N CYS A 170 0.99 -14.05 29.36
CA CYS A 170 1.38 -13.75 27.99
C CYS A 170 0.97 -14.90 27.06
N ARG A 171 0.08 -14.63 26.09
CA ARG A 171 -0.36 -15.62 25.09
C ARG A 171 0.39 -15.46 23.76
N ALA A 172 0.72 -14.23 23.38
CA ALA A 172 1.55 -13.98 22.21
C ALA A 172 2.29 -12.65 22.33
N TYR A 173 3.58 -12.65 21.98
CA TYR A 173 4.39 -11.43 21.95
C TYR A 173 5.09 -11.29 20.60
N LYS A 174 4.85 -10.16 19.91
CA LYS A 174 5.54 -9.77 18.67
C LYS A 174 6.27 -8.45 18.94
N PRO A 175 7.60 -8.48 19.16
CA PRO A 175 8.36 -7.31 19.58
C PRO A 175 8.11 -6.06 18.73
N ALA A 176 8.02 -4.91 19.39
CA ALA A 176 7.76 -3.60 18.81
C ALA A 176 6.44 -3.46 18.02
N ARG A 177 5.54 -4.46 18.08
CA ARG A 177 4.32 -4.53 17.26
C ARG A 177 3.06 -4.76 18.10
N ARG A 178 3.01 -5.87 18.83
CA ARG A 178 1.84 -6.21 19.67
C ARG A 178 2.19 -7.18 20.79
N PHE A 179 1.45 -7.09 21.89
CA PHE A 179 1.44 -8.03 23.00
C PHE A 179 0.00 -8.46 23.26
N VAL A 180 -0.21 -9.76 23.48
CA VAL A 180 -1.52 -10.36 23.76
C VAL A 180 -1.39 -11.16 25.05
N ALA A 181 -2.26 -10.89 26.01
CA ALA A 181 -2.33 -11.63 27.25
C ALA A 181 -3.77 -11.95 27.64
N SER A 182 -3.95 -13.07 28.34
CA SER A 182 -5.19 -13.35 29.06
C SER A 182 -5.14 -12.71 30.45
N ILE A 183 -6.29 -12.27 30.94
CA ILE A 183 -6.46 -11.66 32.27
C ILE A 183 -7.50 -12.47 33.06
N GLY A 184 -7.16 -12.82 34.29
CA GLY A 184 -8.01 -13.58 35.22
C GLY A 184 -7.22 -14.68 35.93
N PRO A 185 -7.89 -15.58 36.65
CA PRO A 185 -7.30 -16.84 37.11
C PRO A 185 -6.57 -17.57 36.00
N VAL A 186 -5.45 -18.22 36.33
CA VAL A 186 -4.62 -18.96 35.37
C VAL A 186 -5.45 -20.03 34.63
N ASP A 187 -6.27 -20.76 35.39
CA ASP A 187 -7.11 -21.85 34.88
C ASP A 187 -8.44 -21.37 34.27
N GLU A 188 -8.87 -20.15 34.61
CA GLU A 188 -10.16 -19.61 34.17
C GLU A 188 -10.03 -18.14 33.72
N PRO A 189 -9.33 -17.88 32.59
CA PRO A 189 -9.17 -16.52 32.07
C PRO A 189 -10.52 -15.90 31.72
N ARG A 190 -10.68 -14.61 32.02
CA ARG A 190 -11.93 -13.86 31.82
C ARG A 190 -11.88 -12.91 30.64
N PHE A 191 -10.71 -12.36 30.34
CA PHE A 191 -10.53 -11.38 29.27
C PHE A 191 -9.24 -11.61 28.49
N VAL A 192 -9.18 -11.04 27.28
CA VAL A 192 -7.95 -10.91 26.49
C VAL A 192 -7.62 -9.44 26.34
N VAL A 193 -6.39 -9.04 26.65
CA VAL A 193 -5.86 -7.71 26.37
C VAL A 193 -4.83 -7.77 25.24
N LYS A 194 -5.03 -6.93 24.23
CA LYS A 194 -4.07 -6.69 23.15
C LYS A 194 -3.50 -5.27 23.28
N LEU A 195 -2.19 -5.16 23.54
CA LEU A 195 -1.46 -3.89 23.44
C LEU A 195 -0.86 -3.76 22.05
N HIS A 196 -1.03 -2.60 21.42
CA HIS A 196 -0.49 -2.31 20.08
C HIS A 196 0.48 -1.12 20.12
N SER A 197 1.43 -1.09 19.17
CA SER A 197 2.24 0.11 18.98
C SER A 197 1.41 1.26 18.42
N ARG A 198 1.81 2.50 18.73
CA ARG A 198 1.12 3.73 18.28
C ARG A 198 0.80 3.75 16.78
N LYS A 199 1.74 3.27 15.95
CA LYS A 199 1.58 3.23 14.48
C LYS A 199 0.44 2.31 14.02
N ARG A 200 0.15 1.23 14.77
CA ARG A 200 -0.86 0.22 14.39
C ARG A 200 -2.18 0.38 15.13
N PHE A 201 -2.16 0.95 16.33
CA PHE A 201 -3.33 1.02 17.20
C PHE A 201 -4.53 1.68 16.52
N ALA A 202 -4.38 2.86 15.92
CA ALA A 202 -5.50 3.60 15.30
C ALA A 202 -6.27 2.76 14.26
N SER A 203 -5.56 2.03 13.39
CA SER A 203 -6.21 1.21 12.35
C SER A 203 -6.84 -0.06 12.90
N VAL A 204 -6.35 -0.61 14.03
CA VAL A 204 -6.92 -1.82 14.63
C VAL A 204 -8.10 -1.45 15.54
N ALA A 205 -8.00 -0.36 16.30
CA ALA A 205 -9.08 0.17 17.12
C ALA A 205 -10.31 0.52 16.27
N ALA A 206 -10.12 1.24 15.16
CA ALA A 206 -11.22 1.58 14.25
C ALA A 206 -11.95 0.33 13.72
N ARG A 207 -11.21 -0.74 13.38
CA ARG A 207 -11.80 -2.02 12.95
C ARG A 207 -12.51 -2.73 14.09
N ALA A 208 -11.87 -2.84 15.25
CA ALA A 208 -12.44 -3.54 16.40
C ALA A 208 -13.79 -2.94 16.84
N ALA A 209 -13.94 -1.62 16.76
CA ALA A 209 -15.23 -0.95 17.00
C ALA A 209 -16.32 -1.41 16.00
N GLN A 210 -15.94 -1.55 14.73
CA GLN A 210 -16.84 -1.87 13.61
C GLN A 210 -17.26 -3.34 13.56
N LEU A 211 -16.43 -4.25 14.08
CA LEU A 211 -16.67 -5.70 14.05
C LEU A 211 -17.76 -6.19 15.02
N SER A 212 -18.09 -5.38 16.04
CA SER A 212 -19.09 -5.74 17.06
C SER A 212 -20.52 -5.88 16.51
N GLU A 213 -20.76 -5.44 15.27
CA GLU A 213 -22.07 -5.46 14.60
C GLU A 213 -22.22 -6.61 13.59
N ILE A 214 -21.18 -7.42 13.36
CA ILE A 214 -21.19 -8.45 12.31
C ILE A 214 -21.81 -9.76 12.82
N PRO A 215 -22.88 -10.29 12.19
CA PRO A 215 -23.44 -11.60 12.51
C PRO A 215 -22.37 -12.69 12.38
N LEU A 216 -22.37 -13.69 13.28
CA LEU A 216 -21.38 -14.79 13.39
C LEU A 216 -20.05 -14.44 14.07
N ILE A 217 -19.77 -13.17 14.37
CA ILE A 217 -18.58 -12.77 15.12
C ILE A 217 -19.02 -12.44 16.55
N ASP A 218 -18.68 -13.31 17.51
CA ASP A 218 -18.95 -13.04 18.93
C ASP A 218 -17.86 -12.15 19.53
N GLN A 219 -17.96 -10.85 19.23
CA GLN A 219 -17.14 -9.79 19.84
C GLN A 219 -17.99 -8.86 20.73
N ARG A 220 -19.07 -9.37 21.34
CA ARG A 220 -19.89 -8.54 22.21
C ARG A 220 -19.04 -8.01 23.37
N GLY A 221 -19.05 -6.68 23.53
CA GLY A 221 -18.24 -6.00 24.52
C GLY A 221 -16.77 -5.92 24.15
N VAL A 222 -16.40 -5.39 22.99
CA VAL A 222 -15.02 -4.90 22.77
C VAL A 222 -14.84 -3.58 23.53
N HIS A 223 -13.76 -3.46 24.31
CA HIS A 223 -13.36 -2.20 24.92
C HIS A 223 -12.06 -1.68 24.32
N ILE A 224 -12.07 -0.43 23.89
CA ILE A 224 -10.92 0.25 23.29
C ILE A 224 -10.45 1.34 24.25
N CYS A 225 -9.19 1.26 24.68
CA CYS A 225 -8.57 2.25 25.56
C CYS A 225 -7.42 2.96 24.84
N ASP A 226 -7.73 4.10 24.21
CA ASP A 226 -6.79 4.87 23.37
C ASP A 226 -5.54 5.32 24.12
N ARG A 227 -5.72 5.77 25.37
CA ARG A 227 -4.63 6.23 26.23
C ARG A 227 -3.56 5.16 26.41
N TYR A 228 -3.99 3.90 26.54
CA TYR A 228 -3.14 2.74 26.77
C TYR A 228 -2.83 1.93 25.52
N GLN A 229 -3.38 2.31 24.36
CA GLN A 229 -3.27 1.59 23.09
C GLN A 229 -3.67 0.11 23.25
N ALA A 230 -4.71 -0.11 24.05
CA ALA A 230 -5.20 -1.42 24.45
C ALA A 230 -6.56 -1.70 23.81
N ILE A 231 -6.75 -2.92 23.34
CA ILE A 231 -8.04 -3.46 22.93
C ILE A 231 -8.30 -4.66 23.83
N VAL A 232 -9.45 -4.69 24.49
CA VAL A 232 -9.83 -5.75 25.41
C VAL A 232 -11.12 -6.39 24.96
N THR A 233 -11.16 -7.71 24.96
CA THR A 233 -12.34 -8.52 24.65
C THR A 233 -12.59 -9.51 25.77
N PRO A 234 -13.83 -10.02 25.93
CA PRO A 234 -14.09 -11.20 26.74
C PRO A 234 -13.24 -12.38 26.28
N TRP A 235 -12.96 -13.29 27.21
CA TRP A 235 -12.35 -14.57 26.89
C TRP A 235 -13.36 -15.44 26.14
N VAL A 236 -12.89 -16.07 25.07
CA VAL A 236 -13.67 -17.01 24.29
C VAL A 236 -13.19 -18.41 24.61
N HIS A 237 -14.08 -19.25 25.11
CA HIS A 237 -13.78 -20.66 25.40
C HIS A 237 -13.70 -21.48 24.11
N GLY A 238 -12.84 -22.50 24.14
CA GLY A 238 -12.61 -23.43 23.03
C GLY A 238 -11.12 -23.75 22.88
N ARG A 239 -10.85 -24.88 22.22
CA ARG A 239 -9.49 -25.29 21.85
C ARG A 239 -9.11 -24.71 20.49
N SER A 240 -7.85 -24.35 20.28
CA SER A 240 -7.47 -23.85 18.95
C SER A 240 -7.47 -24.98 17.93
N LEU A 241 -7.95 -24.72 16.71
CA LEU A 241 -7.89 -25.71 15.62
C LEU A 241 -6.45 -26.15 15.35
N ALA A 242 -5.47 -25.29 15.55
CA ALA A 242 -4.06 -25.67 15.43
C ALA A 242 -3.63 -26.74 16.43
N GLU A 243 -4.02 -26.65 17.70
CA GLU A 243 -3.75 -27.70 18.71
C GLU A 243 -4.48 -29.00 18.35
N ILE A 244 -5.73 -28.90 17.89
CA ILE A 244 -6.51 -30.05 17.45
C ILE A 244 -5.83 -30.76 16.27
N LEU A 245 -5.35 -30.01 15.27
CA LEU A 245 -4.62 -30.54 14.11
C LEU A 245 -3.29 -31.19 14.52
N ASP A 246 -2.61 -30.65 15.54
CA ASP A 246 -1.31 -31.17 16.01
C ASP A 246 -1.48 -32.45 16.85
N GLU A 247 -2.58 -32.59 17.61
CA GLU A 247 -2.80 -33.71 18.55
C GLU A 247 -3.67 -34.84 18.00
N SER A 248 -4.54 -34.57 17.02
CA SER A 248 -5.54 -35.53 16.56
C SER A 248 -5.13 -36.16 15.22
N PRO A 249 -5.41 -37.45 15.01
CA PRO A 249 -5.21 -38.07 13.69
C PRO A 249 -6.07 -37.38 12.65
N ALA A 250 -5.51 -37.10 11.46
CA ALA A 250 -6.21 -36.41 10.38
C ALA A 250 -7.59 -37.01 10.04
N ALA A 251 -7.74 -38.33 10.15
CA ALA A 251 -9.00 -39.03 9.88
C ALA A 251 -10.16 -38.71 10.82
N THR A 252 -9.87 -38.13 11.99
CA THR A 252 -10.88 -37.74 12.98
C THR A 252 -11.34 -36.29 12.82
N LEU A 253 -10.74 -35.54 11.89
CA LEU A 253 -10.91 -34.10 11.75
C LEU A 253 -11.88 -33.70 10.64
N ASP A 254 -12.38 -34.66 9.87
CA ASP A 254 -13.21 -34.43 8.69
C ASP A 254 -14.47 -33.61 9.06
N SER A 255 -15.17 -33.95 10.15
CA SER A 255 -16.37 -33.23 10.63
C SER A 255 -16.06 -31.82 11.15
N THR A 256 -14.95 -31.66 11.89
CA THR A 256 -14.49 -30.37 12.40
C THR A 256 -14.14 -29.44 11.25
N LEU A 257 -13.36 -29.91 10.27
CA LEU A 257 -12.94 -29.12 9.11
C LEU A 257 -14.10 -28.78 8.20
N LEU A 258 -15.05 -29.71 8.01
CA LEU A 258 -16.32 -29.43 7.33
C LEU A 258 -17.05 -28.26 8.00
N SER A 259 -17.16 -28.28 9.34
CA SER A 259 -17.83 -27.22 10.11
C SER A 259 -17.09 -25.88 10.03
N VAL A 260 -15.76 -25.90 10.04
CA VAL A 260 -14.92 -24.70 9.86
C VAL A 260 -15.09 -24.12 8.45
N GLY A 261 -15.13 -24.98 7.43
CA GLY A 261 -15.41 -24.60 6.04
C GLY A 261 -16.77 -23.92 5.89
N ARG A 262 -17.83 -24.54 6.44
CA ARG A 262 -19.19 -23.97 6.46
C ARG A 262 -19.23 -22.62 7.14
N MET A 263 -18.63 -22.49 8.32
CA MET A 263 -18.58 -21.22 9.06
C MET A 263 -17.92 -20.12 8.22
N LEU A 264 -16.77 -20.39 7.59
CA LEU A 264 -16.09 -19.40 6.76
C LEU A 264 -16.90 -19.06 5.50
N GLY A 265 -17.55 -20.06 4.90
CA GLY A 265 -18.45 -19.89 3.78
C GLY A 265 -19.62 -18.96 4.10
N LYS A 266 -20.26 -19.14 5.27
CA LYS A 266 -21.31 -18.24 5.77
C LYS A 266 -20.78 -16.82 5.98
N LEU A 267 -19.59 -16.67 6.57
CA LEU A 267 -18.97 -15.35 6.78
C LEU A 267 -18.77 -14.59 5.45
N HIS A 268 -18.24 -15.27 4.43
CA HIS A 268 -18.01 -14.67 3.11
C HIS A 268 -19.30 -14.39 2.33
N GLY A 269 -20.41 -15.05 2.70
CA GLY A 269 -21.74 -14.87 2.12
C GLY A 269 -22.51 -13.66 2.66
N LEU A 270 -22.06 -13.06 3.77
CA LEU A 270 -22.68 -11.85 4.33
C LEU A 270 -22.66 -10.71 3.30
N HIS A 271 -23.81 -10.07 3.09
CA HIS A 271 -23.89 -8.95 2.16
C HIS A 271 -23.11 -7.74 2.68
N LEU A 272 -22.29 -7.10 1.84
CA LEU A 272 -21.54 -5.89 2.21
C LEU A 272 -22.44 -4.70 2.57
N SER A 273 -23.75 -4.76 2.31
CA SER A 273 -24.75 -3.79 2.80
C SER A 273 -25.26 -4.12 4.21
N GLN A 274 -25.18 -5.39 4.63
CA GLN A 274 -25.49 -5.85 5.98
C GLN A 274 -24.34 -5.58 6.96
N VAL A 275 -23.12 -5.43 6.43
CA VAL A 275 -21.95 -4.92 7.14
C VAL A 275 -21.88 -3.43 6.82
N ALA A 276 -22.23 -2.53 7.75
CA ALA A 276 -22.41 -1.09 7.46
C ALA A 276 -21.34 -0.55 6.47
N GLU A 277 -21.72 0.20 5.43
CA GLU A 277 -20.78 0.64 4.37
C GLU A 277 -19.57 1.41 4.91
N ARG A 278 -19.74 2.07 6.07
CA ARG A 278 -18.70 2.78 6.83
C ARG A 278 -17.74 1.86 7.61
N SER A 279 -18.07 0.58 7.75
CA SER A 279 -17.41 -0.42 8.59
C SER A 279 -16.35 -1.26 7.90
N VAL A 280 -16.02 -0.96 6.63
CA VAL A 280 -15.09 -1.81 5.89
C VAL A 280 -14.03 -1.00 5.14
N SER A 281 -12.77 -1.22 5.53
CA SER A 281 -11.58 -0.60 4.95
C SER A 281 -11.45 -0.82 3.44
N LYS A 282 -10.63 0.00 2.77
CA LYS A 282 -10.28 -0.18 1.34
C LYS A 282 -9.89 -1.64 1.04
N PRO A 283 -10.22 -2.18 -0.15
CA PRO A 283 -9.85 -3.53 -0.53
C PRO A 283 -8.35 -3.79 -0.32
N ILE A 284 -8.02 -4.97 0.19
CA ILE A 284 -6.62 -5.35 0.41
C ILE A 284 -5.89 -5.36 -0.94
N ALA A 285 -4.88 -4.49 -1.07
CA ALA A 285 -4.07 -4.38 -2.28
C ALA A 285 -3.04 -5.53 -2.35
N ILE A 286 -3.53 -6.76 -2.54
CA ILE A 286 -2.73 -7.99 -2.45
C ILE A 286 -1.53 -7.99 -3.41
N GLN A 287 -1.69 -7.44 -4.62
CA GLN A 287 -0.59 -7.29 -5.58
C GLN A 287 0.58 -6.46 -5.05
N LYS A 288 0.29 -5.38 -4.29
CA LYS A 288 1.32 -4.55 -3.64
C LYS A 288 2.04 -5.33 -2.53
N VAL A 289 1.30 -6.15 -1.79
CA VAL A 289 1.87 -7.02 -0.73
C VAL A 289 2.82 -8.04 -1.35
N LEU A 290 2.42 -8.70 -2.44
CA LEU A 290 3.26 -9.66 -3.15
C LEU A 290 4.55 -9.02 -3.66
N ARG A 291 4.46 -7.87 -4.35
CA ARG A 291 5.65 -7.15 -4.85
C ARG A 291 6.61 -6.72 -3.74
N ALA A 292 6.09 -6.35 -2.57
CA ALA A 292 6.92 -6.02 -1.41
C ALA A 292 7.63 -7.26 -0.84
N ILE A 293 6.91 -8.39 -0.72
CA ILE A 293 7.48 -9.64 -0.24
C ILE A 293 8.57 -10.16 -1.19
N THR A 294 8.32 -10.13 -2.51
CA THR A 294 9.31 -10.58 -3.50
C THR A 294 10.55 -9.70 -3.50
N ALA A 295 10.40 -8.38 -3.36
CA ALA A 295 11.54 -7.46 -3.23
C ALA A 295 12.36 -7.73 -1.96
N ASP A 296 11.70 -7.94 -0.82
CA ASP A 296 12.39 -8.27 0.44
C ASP A 296 13.12 -9.62 0.33
N LEU A 297 12.50 -10.63 -0.29
CA LEU A 297 13.10 -11.95 -0.52
C LEU A 297 14.28 -11.91 -1.50
N ALA A 298 14.24 -11.02 -2.50
CA ALA A 298 15.35 -10.86 -3.44
C ALA A 298 16.63 -10.35 -2.76
N VAL A 299 16.51 -9.52 -1.72
CA VAL A 299 17.67 -9.11 -0.92
C VAL A 299 18.06 -10.20 0.08
N LEU A 300 17.08 -10.83 0.72
CA LEU A 300 17.30 -11.89 1.70
C LEU A 300 18.08 -13.07 1.09
N TYR A 301 17.60 -13.58 -0.05
CA TYR A 301 18.17 -14.75 -0.71
C TYR A 301 18.14 -14.61 -2.25
N PRO A 302 19.14 -13.91 -2.84
CA PRO A 302 19.23 -13.69 -4.28
C PRO A 302 19.13 -14.93 -5.17
N PRO A 303 19.63 -16.14 -4.79
CA PRO A 303 19.59 -17.31 -5.67
C PRO A 303 18.17 -17.70 -6.15
N LEU A 304 17.13 -17.43 -5.35
CA LEU A 304 15.74 -17.74 -5.72
C LEU A 304 14.95 -16.52 -6.21
N SER A 305 15.57 -15.33 -6.27
CA SER A 305 14.89 -14.06 -6.59
C SER A 305 14.12 -14.11 -7.91
N LYS A 306 14.75 -14.56 -9.01
CA LYS A 306 14.13 -14.68 -10.34
C LYS A 306 12.93 -15.64 -10.33
N ARG A 307 13.06 -16.79 -9.67
CA ARG A 307 11.99 -17.81 -9.55
C ARG A 307 10.81 -17.25 -8.76
N ILE A 308 11.07 -16.64 -7.60
CA ILE A 308 10.05 -16.00 -6.76
C ILE A 308 9.33 -14.86 -7.49
N GLN A 309 10.08 -14.04 -8.23
CA GLN A 309 9.53 -12.95 -9.03
C GLN A 309 8.64 -13.49 -10.15
N SER A 310 9.10 -14.51 -10.89
CA SER A 310 8.31 -15.18 -11.93
C SER A 310 6.99 -15.75 -11.38
N VAL A 311 7.05 -16.46 -10.25
CA VAL A 311 5.85 -16.99 -9.57
C VAL A 311 4.85 -15.87 -9.23
N ALA A 312 5.35 -14.73 -8.74
CA ALA A 312 4.50 -13.58 -8.43
C ALA A 312 3.92 -12.90 -9.68
N GLU A 313 4.72 -12.73 -10.73
CA GLU A 313 4.29 -12.12 -11.99
C GLU A 313 3.25 -12.97 -12.73
N CYS A 314 3.34 -14.30 -12.67
CA CYS A 314 2.33 -15.20 -13.24
C CYS A 314 1.00 -15.14 -12.48
N VAL A 315 1.01 -15.05 -11.15
CA VAL A 315 -0.23 -15.09 -10.36
C VAL A 315 -0.93 -13.73 -10.28
N ILE A 316 -0.20 -12.61 -10.28
CA ILE A 316 -0.76 -11.25 -10.10
C ILE A 316 -1.93 -10.93 -11.05
N PRO A 317 -1.88 -11.24 -12.36
CA PRO A 317 -2.97 -10.98 -13.30
C PRO A 317 -4.27 -11.73 -12.96
N LEU A 318 -4.18 -12.83 -12.21
CA LEU A 318 -5.33 -13.65 -11.81
C LEU A 318 -6.05 -13.14 -10.56
N LEU A 319 -5.50 -12.12 -9.88
CA LEU A 319 -5.97 -11.66 -8.56
C LEU A 319 -7.02 -10.54 -8.63
N THR A 320 -7.79 -10.47 -9.71
CA THR A 320 -8.88 -9.49 -9.84
C THR A 320 -10.16 -10.10 -9.26
N PRO A 321 -10.66 -9.60 -8.11
CA PRO A 321 -11.82 -10.19 -7.47
C PRO A 321 -13.07 -10.02 -8.32
N LYS A 322 -13.79 -11.11 -8.59
CA LYS A 322 -15.11 -11.08 -9.25
C LYS A 322 -16.17 -10.44 -8.36
N ARG A 323 -16.06 -10.63 -7.03
CA ARG A 323 -16.90 -10.06 -5.99
C ARG A 323 -16.05 -9.76 -4.77
N LEU A 324 -16.29 -8.63 -4.11
CA LEU A 324 -15.72 -8.33 -2.80
C LEU A 324 -16.62 -8.89 -1.71
N SER A 325 -16.01 -9.61 -0.76
CA SER A 325 -16.64 -10.12 0.45
C SER A 325 -16.00 -9.50 1.69
N PHE A 326 -16.70 -9.61 2.82
CA PHE A 326 -16.06 -9.44 4.12
C PHE A 326 -15.17 -10.67 4.38
N ILE A 327 -13.89 -10.42 4.65
CA ILE A 327 -12.90 -11.46 4.87
C ILE A 327 -12.16 -11.19 6.19
N HIS A 328 -11.68 -12.25 6.82
CA HIS A 328 -10.82 -12.20 7.99
C HIS A 328 -9.45 -11.59 7.66
N GLY A 329 -8.92 -11.81 6.45
CA GLY A 329 -7.69 -11.18 5.94
C GLY A 329 -6.37 -11.85 6.36
N ASP A 330 -6.41 -12.70 7.38
CA ASP A 330 -5.27 -13.52 7.82
C ASP A 330 -5.72 -14.90 8.28
N PHE A 331 -6.83 -15.45 7.78
CA PHE A 331 -7.44 -16.71 8.27
C PHE A 331 -6.47 -17.90 8.27
N TYR A 332 -6.20 -18.52 9.43
CA TYR A 332 -5.51 -19.81 9.57
C TYR A 332 -5.87 -20.55 10.87
N ALA A 333 -5.44 -21.81 11.04
CA ALA A 333 -5.87 -22.68 12.14
C ALA A 333 -5.73 -22.12 13.58
N ARG A 334 -4.76 -21.24 13.89
CA ARG A 334 -4.67 -20.67 15.27
C ARG A 334 -5.70 -19.57 15.54
N GLN A 335 -6.41 -19.13 14.51
CA GLN A 335 -7.46 -18.10 14.61
C GLN A 335 -8.86 -18.69 14.71
N VAL A 336 -8.95 -20.02 14.76
CA VAL A 336 -10.19 -20.75 14.89
C VAL A 336 -10.19 -21.44 16.24
N LEU A 337 -11.22 -21.19 17.04
CA LEU A 337 -11.51 -21.91 18.27
C LEU A 337 -12.66 -22.89 18.02
N VAL A 338 -12.52 -24.10 18.55
CA VAL A 338 -13.49 -25.18 18.45
C VAL A 338 -13.92 -25.56 19.86
N ASP A 339 -15.22 -25.53 20.09
CA ASP A 339 -15.85 -25.95 21.35
C ASP A 339 -17.07 -26.81 21.03
N GLY A 340 -16.88 -28.13 21.02
CA GLY A 340 -17.85 -29.07 20.43
C GLY A 340 -18.14 -28.69 18.98
N ASP A 341 -19.43 -28.49 18.65
CA ASP A 341 -19.88 -28.08 17.31
C ASP A 341 -19.79 -26.55 17.07
N ARG A 342 -19.38 -25.78 18.08
CA ARG A 342 -19.24 -24.32 17.94
C ARG A 342 -17.87 -23.95 17.40
N ILE A 343 -17.88 -23.22 16.29
CA ILE A 343 -16.68 -22.64 15.66
C ILE A 343 -16.68 -21.14 15.89
N GLN A 344 -15.59 -20.61 16.44
CA GLN A 344 -15.42 -19.18 16.70
C GLN A 344 -14.14 -18.63 16.09
N LEU A 345 -14.21 -17.39 15.60
CA LEU A 345 -13.08 -16.70 14.99
C LEU A 345 -12.45 -15.70 15.95
N ILE A 346 -11.11 -15.69 16.01
CA ILE A 346 -10.33 -14.75 16.81
C ILE A 346 -9.24 -14.07 15.97
N ASP A 347 -8.72 -12.93 16.44
CA ASP A 347 -7.69 -12.13 15.75
C ASP A 347 -8.12 -11.47 14.42
N LEU A 348 -9.31 -10.86 14.41
CA LEU A 348 -9.86 -10.06 13.30
C LEU A 348 -9.16 -8.69 13.08
N ASP A 349 -7.91 -8.51 13.52
CA ASP A 349 -7.14 -7.25 13.41
C ASP A 349 -6.95 -6.79 11.95
N ASP A 350 -6.91 -7.76 11.02
CA ASP A 350 -6.65 -7.57 9.59
C ASP A 350 -7.92 -7.83 8.72
N ALA A 351 -9.10 -7.94 9.35
CA ALA A 351 -10.37 -8.12 8.66
C ALA A 351 -10.75 -6.90 7.80
N GLY A 352 -11.46 -7.14 6.69
CA GLY A 352 -11.83 -6.09 5.76
C GLY A 352 -12.51 -6.58 4.48
N LYS A 353 -12.46 -5.75 3.43
CA LYS A 353 -12.96 -6.07 2.07
C LYS A 353 -11.86 -6.77 1.28
N GLY A 354 -12.19 -7.88 0.64
CA GLY A 354 -11.30 -8.53 -0.31
C GLY A 354 -11.96 -9.72 -1.00
N ASP A 355 -11.15 -10.47 -1.75
CA ASP A 355 -11.58 -11.72 -2.36
C ASP A 355 -11.69 -12.81 -1.29
N ALA A 356 -12.82 -13.52 -1.26
CA ALA A 356 -13.09 -14.62 -0.33
C ALA A 356 -12.02 -15.73 -0.39
N TRP A 357 -11.47 -15.98 -1.58
CA TRP A 357 -10.43 -16.98 -1.78
C TRP A 357 -9.12 -16.64 -1.09
N MET A 358 -8.92 -15.38 -0.68
CA MET A 358 -7.71 -14.99 0.05
C MET A 358 -7.58 -15.67 1.42
N ASP A 359 -8.70 -15.85 2.14
CA ASP A 359 -8.70 -16.55 3.43
C ASP A 359 -8.55 -18.06 3.24
N VAL A 360 -9.24 -18.63 2.26
CA VAL A 360 -9.12 -20.06 1.90
C VAL A 360 -7.68 -20.40 1.47
N GLY A 361 -7.10 -19.59 0.58
CA GLY A 361 -5.72 -19.77 0.11
C GLY A 361 -4.68 -19.59 1.20
N ASN A 362 -4.90 -18.68 2.16
CA ASN A 362 -4.03 -18.52 3.32
C ASN A 362 -4.11 -19.70 4.30
N PHE A 363 -5.30 -20.26 4.53
CA PHE A 363 -5.46 -21.46 5.34
C PHE A 363 -4.73 -22.66 4.71
N ALA A 364 -4.98 -22.91 3.41
CA ALA A 364 -4.34 -23.97 2.66
C ALA A 364 -2.80 -23.82 2.60
N SER A 365 -2.29 -22.60 2.40
CA SER A 365 -0.85 -22.36 2.38
C SER A 365 -0.19 -22.55 3.74
N LYS A 366 -0.93 -22.36 4.85
CA LYS A 366 -0.44 -22.62 6.21
C LYS A 366 -0.38 -24.11 6.53
N LEU A 367 -1.29 -24.92 6.00
CA LEU A 367 -1.16 -26.38 6.07
C LEU A 367 0.06 -26.87 5.26
N CYS A 368 0.26 -26.32 4.06
CA CYS A 368 1.46 -26.59 3.26
C CYS A 368 2.74 -26.16 3.99
N TRP A 369 2.71 -25.01 4.67
CA TRP A 369 3.83 -24.55 5.49
C TRP A 369 4.12 -25.52 6.65
N ASN A 370 3.08 -26.00 7.35
CA ASN A 370 3.22 -26.96 8.44
C ASN A 370 3.84 -28.29 7.94
N GLN A 371 3.47 -28.74 6.73
CA GLN A 371 4.12 -29.87 6.07
C GLN A 371 5.60 -29.60 5.77
N VAL A 372 5.93 -28.43 5.19
CA VAL A 372 7.32 -28.05 4.86
C VAL A 372 8.21 -28.03 6.11
N ARG A 373 7.69 -27.68 7.28
CA ARG A 373 8.44 -27.71 8.55
C ARG A 373 8.34 -29.03 9.33
N GLY A 374 7.79 -30.08 8.70
CA GLY A 374 7.72 -31.43 9.27
C GLY A 374 6.67 -31.63 10.37
N GLN A 375 5.71 -30.70 10.52
CA GLN A 375 4.62 -30.83 11.49
C GLN A 375 3.43 -31.64 10.96
N LEU A 376 3.32 -31.79 9.64
CA LEU A 376 2.30 -32.62 9.01
C LEU A 376 2.96 -33.59 8.02
N GLY A 377 2.40 -34.80 7.93
CA GLY A 377 2.85 -35.82 6.98
C GLY A 377 2.54 -35.47 5.53
N THR A 378 3.17 -36.20 4.60
CA THR A 378 2.93 -36.10 3.17
C THR A 378 1.47 -36.50 2.84
N HIS A 379 0.76 -35.70 2.05
CA HIS A 379 -0.67 -35.84 1.68
C HIS A 379 -1.70 -35.44 2.75
N VAL A 380 -1.27 -35.14 3.97
CA VAL A 380 -2.18 -34.69 5.03
C VAL A 380 -2.83 -33.34 4.69
N PRO A 381 -2.10 -32.32 4.18
CA PRO A 381 -2.71 -31.04 3.82
C PRO A 381 -3.83 -31.17 2.77
N GLU A 382 -3.63 -32.00 1.74
CA GLU A 382 -4.61 -32.23 0.69
C GLU A 382 -5.91 -32.81 1.26
N ARG A 383 -5.83 -33.87 2.09
CA ARG A 383 -7.00 -34.46 2.77
C ARG A 383 -7.73 -33.44 3.66
N LEU A 384 -7.00 -32.71 4.50
CA LEU A 384 -7.62 -31.71 5.39
C LEU A 384 -8.33 -30.62 4.58
N MET A 385 -7.75 -30.22 3.45
CA MET A 385 -8.37 -29.27 2.54
C MET A 385 -9.61 -29.83 1.84
N GLU A 386 -9.68 -31.13 1.53
CA GLU A 386 -10.88 -31.74 0.94
C GLU A 386 -12.09 -31.57 1.85
N SER A 387 -12.00 -31.94 3.14
CA SER A 387 -13.11 -31.79 4.10
C SER A 387 -13.46 -30.32 4.34
N PHE A 388 -12.44 -29.45 4.46
CA PHE A 388 -12.67 -28.01 4.60
C PHE A 388 -13.39 -27.40 3.38
N LEU A 389 -12.93 -27.72 2.16
CA LEU A 389 -13.51 -27.19 0.93
C LEU A 389 -14.91 -27.75 0.68
N GLN A 390 -15.16 -29.01 1.03
CA GLN A 390 -16.50 -29.58 0.99
C GLN A 390 -17.48 -28.71 1.79
N GLY A 391 -17.14 -28.38 3.04
CA GLY A 391 -18.00 -27.55 3.89
C GLY A 391 -18.11 -26.11 3.39
N TYR A 392 -17.01 -25.54 2.87
CA TYR A 392 -17.02 -24.19 2.30
C TYR A 392 -17.90 -24.08 1.05
N CYS A 393 -17.90 -25.10 0.19
CA CYS A 393 -18.64 -25.11 -1.06
C CYS A 393 -20.15 -25.38 -0.89
N GLU A 394 -20.61 -25.78 0.30
CA GLU A 394 -22.05 -25.80 0.61
C GLU A 394 -22.62 -24.37 0.66
N GLU A 395 -21.81 -23.38 1.00
CA GLU A 395 -22.21 -21.97 1.17
C GLU A 395 -21.75 -21.07 0.01
N GLN A 396 -20.68 -21.46 -0.68
CA GLN A 396 -20.03 -20.67 -1.72
C GLN A 396 -19.86 -21.44 -3.03
N LYS A 397 -19.90 -20.73 -4.16
CA LYS A 397 -19.63 -21.36 -5.47
C LYS A 397 -18.14 -21.68 -5.61
N TRP A 398 -17.85 -22.91 -6.03
CA TRP A 398 -16.48 -23.35 -6.33
C TRP A 398 -15.87 -22.55 -7.49
N ASP A 399 -14.64 -22.06 -7.29
CA ASP A 399 -13.81 -21.42 -8.31
C ASP A 399 -12.38 -21.92 -8.15
N GLU A 400 -12.05 -22.98 -8.87
CA GLU A 400 -10.77 -23.65 -8.77
C GLU A 400 -9.59 -22.75 -9.17
N VAL A 401 -9.77 -21.91 -10.19
CA VAL A 401 -8.71 -21.00 -10.65
C VAL A 401 -8.40 -19.98 -9.56
N ALA A 402 -9.42 -19.39 -8.94
CA ALA A 402 -9.23 -18.47 -7.83
C ALA A 402 -8.61 -19.17 -6.62
N TYR A 403 -9.07 -20.37 -6.25
CA TYR A 403 -8.48 -21.17 -5.17
C TYR A 403 -6.97 -21.40 -5.38
N LEU A 404 -6.57 -21.93 -6.54
CA LEU A 404 -5.17 -22.22 -6.85
C LEU A 404 -4.32 -20.94 -6.90
N ALA A 405 -4.86 -19.85 -7.47
CA ALA A 405 -4.17 -18.56 -7.50
C ALA A 405 -3.92 -18.03 -6.08
N TYR A 406 -4.95 -18.01 -5.22
CA TYR A 406 -4.79 -17.54 -3.85
C TYR A 406 -4.00 -18.50 -2.94
N LEU A 407 -3.93 -19.79 -3.27
CA LEU A 407 -2.99 -20.72 -2.64
C LEU A 407 -1.53 -20.32 -2.97
N VAL A 408 -1.22 -19.98 -4.23
CA VAL A 408 0.10 -19.44 -4.60
C VAL A 408 0.40 -18.13 -3.87
N VAL A 409 -0.57 -17.21 -3.79
CA VAL A 409 -0.45 -15.98 -2.98
C VAL A 409 -0.11 -16.30 -1.52
N GLY A 410 -0.83 -17.27 -0.93
CA GLY A 410 -0.59 -17.75 0.41
C GLY A 410 0.80 -18.34 0.59
N LEU A 411 1.31 -19.08 -0.39
CA LEU A 411 2.67 -19.65 -0.37
C LEU A 411 3.74 -18.56 -0.44
N ILE A 412 3.58 -17.54 -1.30
CA ILE A 412 4.48 -16.38 -1.33
C ILE A 412 4.49 -15.67 0.04
N ARG A 413 3.31 -15.51 0.67
CA ARG A 413 3.21 -14.97 2.04
C ARG A 413 3.90 -15.85 3.09
N CYS A 414 4.00 -17.16 2.84
CA CYS A 414 4.72 -18.12 3.68
C CYS A 414 6.25 -18.05 3.51
N MET A 415 6.78 -17.66 2.34
CA MET A 415 8.22 -17.66 2.07
C MET A 415 9.08 -16.91 3.11
N PRO A 416 8.73 -15.69 3.59
CA PRO A 416 9.52 -15.03 4.63
C PRO A 416 9.52 -15.75 5.98
N HIS A 417 8.62 -16.73 6.20
CA HIS A 417 8.55 -17.46 7.45
C HIS A 417 9.73 -18.40 7.66
N THR A 418 10.35 -18.93 6.59
CA THR A 418 11.51 -19.84 6.70
C THR A 418 12.66 -19.17 7.45
N PHE A 419 13.00 -17.95 7.08
CA PHE A 419 14.00 -17.14 7.78
C PHE A 419 13.47 -16.58 9.10
N ARG A 420 12.21 -16.13 9.14
CA ARG A 420 11.60 -15.53 10.35
C ARG A 420 11.48 -16.49 11.53
N THR A 421 11.44 -17.80 11.31
CA THR A 421 11.47 -18.81 12.38
C THR A 421 12.87 -19.33 12.69
N ALA A 422 13.91 -18.74 12.09
CA ALA A 422 15.32 -19.09 12.30
C ALA A 422 15.60 -20.59 12.14
N MET A 423 15.08 -21.21 11.08
CA MET A 423 15.36 -22.62 10.79
C MET A 423 16.79 -22.80 10.28
N ASP A 424 17.46 -23.85 10.73
CA ASP A 424 18.84 -24.17 10.33
C ASP A 424 18.97 -24.59 8.86
N ASP A 425 17.87 -24.86 8.17
CA ASP A 425 17.78 -25.23 6.75
C ASP A 425 16.85 -24.29 5.97
N TRP A 426 16.67 -23.05 6.46
CA TRP A 426 15.71 -22.10 5.89
C TRP A 426 15.84 -21.86 4.38
N PRO A 427 17.04 -21.88 3.74
CA PRO A 427 17.13 -21.73 2.28
C PRO A 427 16.51 -22.90 1.53
N SER A 428 16.76 -24.13 1.99
CA SER A 428 16.17 -25.35 1.40
C SER A 428 14.65 -25.38 1.60
N ARG A 429 14.16 -24.93 2.77
CA ARG A 429 12.71 -24.79 3.02
C ARG A 429 12.07 -23.71 2.14
N LEU A 430 12.77 -22.61 1.90
CA LEU A 430 12.33 -21.57 0.98
C LEU A 430 12.20 -22.13 -0.45
N GLU A 431 13.20 -22.90 -0.89
CA GLU A 431 13.16 -23.57 -2.18
C GLU A 431 11.99 -24.56 -2.32
N GLN A 432 11.70 -25.35 -1.28
CA GLN A 432 10.54 -26.25 -1.27
C GLN A 432 9.21 -25.50 -1.46
N ILE A 433 9.04 -24.35 -0.79
CA ILE A 433 7.84 -23.51 -0.95
C ILE A 433 7.76 -22.94 -2.37
N VAL A 434 8.88 -22.46 -2.93
CA VAL A 434 8.95 -21.97 -4.32
C VAL A 434 8.59 -23.08 -5.29
N HIS A 435 9.14 -24.28 -5.12
CA HIS A 435 8.85 -25.43 -5.96
C HIS A 435 7.37 -25.84 -5.91
N LYS A 436 6.73 -25.83 -4.72
CA LYS A 436 5.29 -26.10 -4.60
C LYS A 436 4.46 -25.04 -5.33
N ALA A 437 4.84 -23.77 -5.22
CA ALA A 437 4.15 -22.68 -5.93
C ALA A 437 4.30 -22.79 -7.46
N GLU A 438 5.49 -23.12 -7.96
CA GLU A 438 5.74 -23.40 -9.38
C GLU A 438 4.90 -24.60 -9.88
N GLY A 439 4.79 -25.67 -9.08
CA GLY A 439 3.95 -26.83 -9.39
C GLY A 439 2.46 -26.47 -9.54
N ILE A 440 1.94 -25.61 -8.66
CA ILE A 440 0.56 -25.15 -8.74
C ILE A 440 0.34 -24.23 -9.95
N LEU A 441 1.32 -23.37 -10.29
CA LEU A 441 1.25 -22.54 -11.50
C LEU A 441 1.23 -23.38 -12.79
N LYS A 442 1.95 -24.50 -12.83
CA LYS A 442 1.85 -25.46 -13.96
C LYS A 442 0.45 -26.07 -14.05
N GLN A 443 -0.17 -26.41 -12.92
CA GLN A 443 -1.56 -26.89 -12.93
C GLN A 443 -2.53 -25.80 -13.43
N LEU A 444 -2.29 -24.54 -13.06
CA LEU A 444 -3.08 -23.39 -13.53
C LEU A 444 -2.93 -23.15 -15.03
N SER A 445 -1.72 -23.27 -15.61
CA SER A 445 -1.52 -23.07 -17.05
C SER A 445 -2.20 -24.12 -17.91
N HIS A 446 -2.30 -25.37 -17.44
CA HIS A 446 -3.09 -26.41 -18.11
C HIS A 446 -4.59 -26.11 -18.11
N ARG A 447 -5.10 -25.42 -17.08
CA ARG A 447 -6.53 -25.12 -16.89
C ARG A 447 -6.95 -23.75 -17.41
N ASN A 448 -6.01 -22.84 -17.61
CA ASN A 448 -6.25 -21.49 -18.12
C ASN A 448 -5.17 -21.09 -19.13
N ARG A 449 -5.53 -21.08 -20.43
CA ARG A 449 -4.63 -20.76 -21.55
C ARG A 449 -4.01 -19.36 -21.51
N ALA A 450 -4.52 -18.47 -20.63
CA ALA A 450 -3.97 -17.13 -20.42
C ALA A 450 -2.71 -17.09 -19.52
N VAL A 451 -2.30 -18.22 -18.91
CA VAL A 451 -1.13 -18.29 -18.01
C VAL A 451 0.07 -18.89 -18.77
N ASP A 452 0.92 -18.05 -19.36
CA ASP A 452 2.15 -18.50 -20.05
C ASP A 452 3.30 -18.64 -19.04
N VAL A 453 3.57 -19.88 -18.57
CA VAL A 453 4.73 -20.18 -17.70
C VAL A 453 5.93 -20.50 -18.60
N ARG A 454 6.65 -19.48 -19.06
CA ARG A 454 7.91 -19.70 -19.78
C ARG A 454 9.07 -19.93 -18.81
N PRO A 455 9.84 -21.03 -18.93
CA PRO A 455 11.05 -21.21 -18.16
C PRO A 455 12.11 -20.17 -18.59
N VAL A 456 12.68 -19.47 -17.61
CA VAL A 456 13.79 -18.52 -17.84
C VAL A 456 15.07 -19.33 -18.02
N ASN A 457 15.52 -19.50 -19.27
CA ASN A 457 16.86 -20.01 -19.55
C ASN A 457 17.91 -18.90 -19.31
N ASP A 458 18.97 -19.27 -18.60
CA ASP A 458 20.17 -18.46 -18.38
C ASP A 458 20.77 -18.01 -19.72
N ARG A 459 20.66 -16.71 -20.02
CA ARG A 459 21.55 -16.05 -20.97
C ARG A 459 22.20 -14.85 -20.29
N GLN A 460 23.48 -15.05 -19.99
CA GLN A 460 24.47 -14.04 -19.68
C GLN A 460 24.32 -12.87 -20.66
N THR A 461 23.96 -11.70 -20.14
CA THR A 461 24.07 -10.43 -20.87
C THR A 461 25.06 -9.56 -20.13
N THR A 462 26.26 -9.51 -20.70
CA THR A 462 27.36 -8.62 -20.39
C THR A 462 26.97 -7.18 -20.67
N ALA A 463 26.72 -6.39 -19.63
CA ALA A 463 26.58 -4.94 -19.73
C ALA A 463 27.78 -4.25 -19.07
N ARG A 464 28.35 -3.31 -19.83
CA ARG A 464 29.64 -2.66 -19.65
C ARG A 464 29.73 -1.80 -18.38
N ARG A 465 30.92 -1.81 -17.78
CA ARG A 465 31.41 -0.89 -16.73
C ARG A 465 31.71 0.50 -17.34
N SER A 466 31.01 1.53 -16.86
CA SER A 466 31.42 2.94 -16.66
C SER A 466 30.13 3.69 -16.26
N ASP A 467 29.99 4.51 -15.21
CA ASP A 467 30.92 5.37 -14.47
C ASP A 467 30.47 5.54 -13.00
N ARG A 468 31.41 5.99 -12.19
CA ARG A 468 31.32 6.26 -10.73
C ARG A 468 30.21 7.27 -10.39
N LEU A 469 29.25 6.88 -9.53
CA LEU A 469 28.38 7.80 -8.78
C LEU A 469 28.20 7.29 -7.33
N ASN A 470 28.23 8.23 -6.38
CA ASN A 470 28.30 8.06 -4.91
C ASN A 470 27.39 6.98 -4.27
N PRO A 471 27.86 6.27 -3.22
CA PRO A 471 27.08 5.28 -2.48
C PRO A 471 26.21 5.98 -1.42
N GLY A 472 24.90 6.02 -1.62
CA GLY A 472 24.01 6.60 -0.62
C GLY A 472 22.54 6.76 -0.97
N TRP A 473 22.05 6.30 -2.12
CA TRP A 473 20.66 6.55 -2.52
C TRP A 473 20.12 5.42 -3.44
N HIS A 474 19.88 4.22 -2.91
CA HIS A 474 19.43 3.06 -3.72
C HIS A 474 17.93 2.75 -3.64
N SER A 475 17.09 3.77 -3.82
CA SER A 475 15.71 3.60 -4.29
C SER A 475 15.24 4.90 -4.95
N ASP A 476 14.37 4.79 -5.93
CA ASP A 476 13.85 5.90 -6.70
C ASP A 476 13.19 6.95 -5.78
N PRO A 477 13.55 8.25 -5.86
CA PRO A 477 13.05 9.28 -4.93
C PRO A 477 11.52 9.34 -4.85
N ALA A 478 10.84 9.12 -5.98
CA ALA A 478 9.38 9.06 -6.04
C ALA A 478 8.80 7.82 -5.32
N ASP A 479 9.50 6.68 -5.33
CA ASP A 479 9.04 5.43 -4.74
C ASP A 479 9.29 5.35 -3.22
N ARG A 480 10.31 6.06 -2.72
CA ARG A 480 10.59 6.22 -1.29
C ARG A 480 9.47 6.89 -0.51
N MET A 481 8.63 7.70 -1.16
CA MET A 481 7.52 8.42 -0.52
C MET A 481 6.31 7.53 -0.18
N GLY A 482 6.52 6.21 -0.16
CA GLY A 482 5.61 5.13 0.18
C GLY A 482 4.78 5.31 1.45
N ASP A 483 5.51 5.65 2.51
CA ASP A 483 5.08 5.69 3.90
C ASP A 483 5.06 7.15 4.36
N PRO A 484 3.98 7.66 4.97
CA PRO A 484 3.91 9.04 5.45
C PRO A 484 5.04 9.45 6.40
N LEU A 485 5.57 8.53 7.21
CA LEU A 485 6.70 8.81 8.09
C LEU A 485 8.01 8.91 7.31
N ILE A 486 8.22 8.03 6.34
CA ILE A 486 9.41 8.10 5.45
C ILE A 486 9.34 9.37 4.61
N ALA A 487 8.19 9.69 4.03
CA ALA A 487 7.99 10.93 3.29
C ALA A 487 8.24 12.15 4.18
N THR A 488 7.75 12.14 5.42
CA THR A 488 8.00 13.21 6.41
C THR A 488 9.48 13.35 6.70
N ASP A 489 10.17 12.27 7.07
CA ASP A 489 11.59 12.32 7.44
C ASP A 489 12.48 12.69 6.25
N CYS A 490 12.19 12.15 5.05
CA CYS A 490 12.90 12.50 3.84
C CYS A 490 12.70 13.98 3.51
N VAL A 491 11.46 14.49 3.50
CA VAL A 491 11.18 15.90 3.19
C VAL A 491 11.85 16.80 4.22
N ARG A 492 11.78 16.45 5.51
CA ARG A 492 12.45 17.18 6.60
C ARG A 492 13.96 17.27 6.39
N ALA A 493 14.61 16.17 6.02
CA ALA A 493 16.05 16.15 5.74
C ALA A 493 16.40 16.96 4.48
N GLY A 494 15.55 16.90 3.45
CA GLY A 494 15.76 17.65 2.23
C GLY A 494 15.62 19.15 2.44
N ILE A 495 14.60 19.62 3.15
CA ILE A 495 14.38 21.07 3.33
C ILE A 495 15.49 21.76 4.13
N THR A 496 16.22 21.01 4.97
CA THR A 496 17.37 21.54 5.74
C THR A 496 18.69 21.51 4.94
N HIS A 497 18.69 20.94 3.74
CA HIS A 497 19.89 20.84 2.92
C HIS A 497 20.30 22.22 2.34
N PRO A 498 21.60 22.58 2.29
CA PRO A 498 22.04 23.91 1.80
C PRO A 498 21.63 24.24 0.35
N ALA A 499 21.45 23.21 -0.49
CA ALA A 499 21.00 23.37 -1.88
C ALA A 499 19.48 23.60 -2.03
N THR A 500 18.72 23.59 -0.93
CA THR A 500 17.28 23.83 -0.96
C THR A 500 16.98 25.31 -1.10
N ASN A 501 16.03 25.64 -1.96
CA ASN A 501 15.53 27.00 -2.15
C ASN A 501 14.03 27.06 -1.81
N LEU A 502 13.70 27.38 -0.57
CA LEU A 502 12.31 27.56 -0.14
C LEU A 502 11.86 29.00 -0.30
N HIS A 503 10.61 29.19 -0.72
CA HIS A 503 9.97 30.50 -0.66
C HIS A 503 9.97 31.01 0.80
N PRO A 504 10.16 32.32 1.06
CA PRO A 504 10.28 32.87 2.42
C PRO A 504 9.14 32.45 3.36
N VAL A 505 7.92 32.34 2.84
CA VAL A 505 6.73 31.87 3.58
C VAL A 505 6.91 30.47 4.16
N LEU A 506 7.58 29.55 3.46
CA LEU A 506 7.90 28.22 3.98
C LEU A 506 9.19 28.22 4.81
N ALA A 507 10.20 29.01 4.42
CA ALA A 507 11.48 29.07 5.11
C ALA A 507 11.35 29.57 6.56
N MET A 508 10.40 30.47 6.84
CA MET A 508 10.10 30.97 8.18
C MET A 508 9.16 30.06 9.00
N ARG A 509 8.82 28.87 8.50
CA ARG A 509 7.87 27.95 9.16
C ARG A 509 8.49 26.58 9.40
N GLN A 510 8.12 25.96 10.51
CA GLN A 510 8.49 24.59 10.83
C GLN A 510 7.66 23.59 10.03
N PHE A 511 8.34 22.68 9.34
CA PHE A 511 7.72 21.55 8.65
C PHE A 511 7.22 20.47 9.64
N ILE A 512 5.97 20.06 9.51
CA ILE A 512 5.31 19.10 10.39
C ILE A 512 5.32 17.69 9.80
N TYR A 513 4.68 17.51 8.64
CA TYR A 513 4.52 16.21 7.99
C TYR A 513 4.49 16.32 6.46
N ALA A 514 4.80 15.22 5.79
CA ALA A 514 4.50 14.96 4.39
C ALA A 514 3.71 13.65 4.27
N ARG A 515 2.57 13.69 3.58
CA ARG A 515 1.69 12.54 3.34
C ARG A 515 1.51 12.35 1.85
N ARG A 516 1.72 11.14 1.35
CA ARG A 516 1.53 10.87 -0.07
C ARG A 516 0.05 10.86 -0.46
N VAL A 517 -0.30 11.71 -1.42
CA VAL A 517 -1.63 11.84 -2.01
C VAL A 517 -1.78 10.93 -3.23
N ARG A 518 -0.77 10.92 -4.12
CA ARG A 518 -0.79 10.12 -5.36
C ARG A 518 0.58 9.53 -5.65
N HIS A 519 0.63 8.34 -6.24
CA HIS A 519 1.87 7.66 -6.62
C HIS A 519 1.75 7.05 -8.02
N LYS A 520 2.68 7.36 -8.90
CA LYS A 520 2.94 6.63 -10.15
C LYS A 520 4.31 5.95 -10.01
N PRO A 521 4.36 4.63 -9.74
CA PRO A 521 5.61 3.91 -9.49
C PRO A 521 6.67 4.15 -10.57
N GLY A 522 7.94 4.34 -10.16
CA GLY A 522 9.07 4.62 -11.04
C GLY A 522 8.99 5.95 -11.80
N ARG A 523 7.96 6.78 -11.56
CA ARG A 523 7.71 8.03 -12.30
C ARG A 523 7.63 9.27 -11.41
N ARG A 524 6.56 9.39 -10.61
CA ARG A 524 6.30 10.59 -9.79
C ARG A 524 5.44 10.30 -8.54
N SER A 525 5.65 11.07 -7.49
CA SER A 525 4.83 11.09 -6.26
C SER A 525 4.34 12.49 -5.97
N LEU A 526 3.08 12.62 -5.54
CA LEU A 526 2.49 13.86 -5.05
C LEU A 526 2.31 13.75 -3.54
N LEU A 527 2.85 14.71 -2.80
CA LEU A 527 2.82 14.80 -1.35
C LEU A 527 1.96 15.99 -0.93
N GLU A 528 1.24 15.85 0.17
CA GLU A 528 0.65 16.95 0.94
C GLU A 528 1.57 17.21 2.12
N CYS A 529 2.06 18.43 2.24
CA CYS A 529 3.02 18.84 3.24
C CYS A 529 2.46 19.98 4.08
N ARG A 530 2.61 19.90 5.42
CA ARG A 530 2.13 20.95 6.34
C ARG A 530 3.29 21.66 7.03
N PHE A 531 3.21 22.99 7.10
CA PHE A 531 4.15 23.86 7.79
C PHE A 531 3.41 24.75 8.80
N VAL A 532 4.04 25.16 9.91
CA VAL A 532 3.47 26.03 10.95
C VAL A 532 4.47 27.10 11.38
N ARG A 533 4.03 28.29 11.78
CA ARG A 533 4.93 29.37 12.24
C ARG A 533 5.52 29.13 13.64
N ASP A 534 4.70 28.70 14.61
CA ASP A 534 5.11 28.38 15.98
C ASP A 534 4.61 26.98 16.39
N PHE A 535 5.51 26.08 16.81
CA PHE A 535 5.14 24.77 17.33
C PHE A 535 4.96 24.82 18.85
N SER A 536 3.71 24.82 19.33
CA SER A 536 3.39 24.62 20.74
C SER A 536 2.74 23.24 20.95
N PRO A 537 3.32 22.33 21.75
CA PRO A 537 2.87 20.94 21.88
C PRO A 537 1.51 20.75 22.59
N ASN A 538 0.82 21.83 23.00
CA ASN A 538 -0.37 21.79 23.85
C ASN A 538 -1.69 22.27 23.19
N ARG A 539 -1.74 22.53 21.89
CA ARG A 539 -2.99 22.90 21.19
C ARG A 539 -3.36 21.91 20.11
N PHE A 540 -4.16 20.91 20.47
CA PHE A 540 -5.03 20.19 19.55
C PHE A 540 -6.41 20.08 20.22
N SER A 541 -7.08 21.22 20.32
CA SER A 541 -8.53 21.28 20.54
C SER A 541 -9.15 21.92 19.30
N ASP A 542 -10.20 21.29 18.80
CA ASP A 542 -11.01 21.81 17.70
C ASP A 542 -11.65 23.15 18.09
N SER A 543 -11.85 23.99 17.06
CA SER A 543 -12.47 25.32 17.00
C SER A 543 -11.61 26.57 17.34
N ASP A 544 -11.63 27.47 16.35
CA ASP A 544 -11.31 28.90 16.34
C ASP A 544 -9.89 29.42 16.03
N SER A 545 -9.72 29.72 14.73
CA SER A 545 -9.24 31.01 14.16
C SER A 545 -8.03 31.71 14.82
N ASN A 546 -6.84 31.16 14.61
CA ASN A 546 -5.69 31.94 14.09
C ASN A 546 -4.67 30.95 13.50
N ASP A 547 -4.98 30.50 12.27
CA ASP A 547 -4.31 29.41 11.58
C ASP A 547 -3.00 29.90 10.94
N ASP A 548 -1.89 29.85 11.68
CA ASP A 548 -0.57 30.13 11.10
C ASP A 548 0.08 28.85 10.49
N SER A 549 -0.78 27.89 10.12
CA SER A 549 -0.40 26.68 9.40
C SER A 549 -0.71 26.79 7.91
N ILE A 550 0.20 26.30 7.07
CA ILE A 550 0.05 26.29 5.61
C ILE A 550 0.23 24.87 5.09
N VAL A 551 -0.66 24.46 4.19
CA VAL A 551 -0.56 23.21 3.44
C VAL A 551 -0.04 23.52 2.04
N VAL A 552 0.93 22.74 1.58
CA VAL A 552 1.50 22.82 0.22
C VAL A 552 1.57 21.42 -0.39
N LEU A 553 1.60 21.33 -1.71
CA LEU A 553 1.76 20.07 -2.42
C LEU A 553 3.21 19.89 -2.88
N GLY A 554 3.84 18.78 -2.54
CA GLY A 554 5.18 18.42 -2.99
C GLY A 554 5.14 17.47 -4.20
N LYS A 555 5.67 17.89 -5.35
CA LYS A 555 5.81 17.05 -6.55
C LYS A 555 7.22 16.46 -6.61
N VAL A 556 7.33 15.13 -6.46
CA VAL A 556 8.58 14.36 -6.54
C VAL A 556 8.66 13.62 -7.87
N ARG A 557 9.77 13.70 -8.59
CA ARG A 557 10.00 12.96 -9.84
C ARG A 557 11.21 12.02 -9.77
N ASN A 558 11.14 10.92 -10.50
CA ASN A 558 12.23 9.97 -10.57
C ASN A 558 13.38 10.45 -11.49
N LYS A 559 13.04 11.06 -12.62
CA LYS A 559 13.98 11.50 -13.67
C LYS A 559 14.76 12.80 -13.35
N GLY A 560 14.84 13.21 -12.08
CA GLY A 560 15.42 14.49 -11.67
C GLY A 560 14.37 15.53 -11.27
N LEU A 561 14.83 16.62 -10.64
CA LEU A 561 14.00 17.76 -10.26
C LEU A 561 13.35 18.41 -11.49
N ASP A 562 12.05 18.67 -11.42
CA ASP A 562 11.32 19.38 -12.48
C ASP A 562 11.47 20.90 -12.37
N GLN A 563 12.70 21.39 -12.50
CA GLN A 563 13.00 22.81 -12.33
C GLN A 563 12.23 23.67 -13.34
N ARG A 564 12.07 23.18 -14.58
CA ARG A 564 11.37 23.88 -15.65
C ARG A 564 9.91 24.19 -15.30
N THR A 565 9.16 23.21 -14.79
CA THR A 565 7.77 23.43 -14.40
C THR A 565 7.67 24.33 -13.17
N ALA A 566 8.59 24.21 -12.22
CA ALA A 566 8.66 25.14 -11.09
C ALA A 566 8.88 26.59 -11.57
N ASP A 567 9.78 26.81 -12.54
CA ASP A 567 10.08 28.12 -13.12
C ASP A 567 8.91 28.69 -13.93
N LEU A 568 8.21 27.84 -14.70
CA LEU A 568 6.98 28.22 -15.40
C LEU A 568 5.91 28.72 -14.41
N HIS A 569 5.67 27.99 -13.32
CA HIS A 569 4.71 28.40 -12.29
C HIS A 569 5.12 29.72 -11.62
N MET A 570 6.42 29.96 -11.36
CA MET A 570 6.89 31.25 -10.85
C MET A 570 6.64 32.39 -11.84
N SER A 571 6.93 32.16 -13.12
CA SER A 571 6.82 33.17 -14.17
C SER A 571 5.36 33.56 -14.43
N LEU A 572 4.47 32.57 -14.55
CA LEU A 572 3.03 32.82 -14.68
C LEU A 572 2.48 33.57 -13.45
N TRP A 573 2.97 33.25 -12.25
CA TRP A 573 2.57 33.97 -11.04
C TRP A 573 3.02 35.43 -11.08
N GLN A 574 4.24 35.72 -11.56
CA GLN A 574 4.74 37.09 -11.78
C GLN A 574 3.95 37.85 -12.85
N LEU A 575 3.40 37.14 -13.85
CA LEU A 575 2.46 37.70 -14.85
C LEU A 575 1.04 37.93 -14.29
N GLY A 576 0.79 37.68 -13.00
CA GLY A 576 -0.46 38.03 -12.33
C GLY A 576 -1.49 36.91 -12.19
N PHE A 577 -1.14 35.67 -12.52
CA PHE A 577 -2.01 34.48 -12.42
C PHE A 577 -2.24 34.03 -10.95
N HIS A 578 -2.63 34.93 -10.05
CA HIS A 578 -2.88 34.64 -8.63
C HIS A 578 -4.08 35.37 -8.01
N GLN A 579 -4.31 36.64 -8.33
CA GLN A 579 -5.42 37.42 -7.75
C GLN A 579 -6.08 38.44 -8.70
N ARG A 580 -5.45 38.76 -9.83
CA ARG A 580 -5.93 39.83 -10.74
C ARG A 580 -6.71 39.33 -11.96
N CYS A 581 -6.66 38.03 -12.25
CA CYS A 581 -7.24 37.44 -13.46
C CYS A 581 -8.39 36.47 -13.11
N THR A 582 -9.22 36.15 -14.10
CA THR A 582 -10.19 35.04 -14.02
C THR A 582 -9.52 33.67 -13.93
N VAL A 583 -8.21 33.61 -14.19
CA VAL A 583 -7.37 32.41 -14.14
C VAL A 583 -6.32 32.54 -13.05
N ARG A 584 -6.00 31.41 -12.42
CA ARG A 584 -4.92 31.28 -11.44
C ARG A 584 -4.10 30.03 -11.72
N VAL A 585 -2.80 30.09 -11.41
CA VAL A 585 -1.95 28.90 -11.32
C VAL A 585 -1.39 28.78 -9.90
N PRO A 586 -1.16 27.55 -9.39
CA PRO A 586 -0.50 27.33 -8.11
C PRO A 586 0.87 28.04 -8.08
N ARG A 587 1.15 28.81 -7.02
CA ARG A 587 2.49 29.40 -6.86
C ARG A 587 3.52 28.29 -6.60
N CYS A 588 4.70 28.39 -7.21
CA CYS A 588 5.86 27.61 -6.75
C CYS A 588 6.32 28.12 -5.37
N MET A 589 6.40 27.22 -4.40
CA MET A 589 6.74 27.50 -3.01
C MET A 589 8.17 27.08 -2.65
N GLY A 590 8.94 26.55 -3.60
CA GLY A 590 10.36 26.23 -3.45
C GLY A 590 10.75 24.89 -4.04
N THR A 591 12.06 24.64 -4.14
CA THR A 591 12.64 23.41 -4.66
C THR A 591 13.62 22.78 -3.68
N VAL A 592 13.67 21.44 -3.68
CA VAL A 592 14.54 20.59 -2.87
C VAL A 592 15.28 19.63 -3.83
N PRO A 593 16.40 20.07 -4.43
CA PRO A 593 17.09 19.33 -5.49
C PRO A 593 17.55 17.93 -5.09
N THR A 594 18.03 17.77 -3.86
CA THR A 594 18.50 16.48 -3.32
C THR A 594 17.42 15.40 -3.28
N MET A 595 16.16 15.79 -3.43
CA MET A 595 15.00 14.90 -3.41
C MET A 595 14.22 14.87 -4.72
N ASN A 596 14.68 15.57 -5.77
CA ASN A 596 13.90 15.78 -6.99
C ASN A 596 12.48 16.30 -6.71
N LEU A 597 12.36 17.18 -5.71
CA LEU A 597 11.10 17.65 -5.15
C LEU A 597 10.95 19.15 -5.36
N TRP A 598 9.76 19.60 -5.75
CA TRP A 598 9.38 21.00 -5.64
C TRP A 598 8.00 21.13 -4.97
N PHE A 599 7.79 22.25 -4.28
CA PHE A 599 6.54 22.58 -3.60
C PHE A 599 5.71 23.54 -4.42
N GLN A 600 4.41 23.30 -4.48
CA GLN A 600 3.41 24.20 -5.05
C GLN A 600 2.36 24.56 -3.99
N GLU A 601 1.74 25.73 -4.15
CA GLU A 601 0.58 26.16 -3.37
C GLU A 601 -0.54 25.11 -3.41
N PHE A 602 -1.11 24.78 -2.26
CA PHE A 602 -2.36 24.02 -2.20
C PHE A 602 -3.52 24.97 -2.49
N ILE A 603 -4.27 24.71 -3.55
CA ILE A 603 -5.46 25.49 -3.91
C ILE A 603 -6.70 24.76 -3.39
N ALA A 604 -7.41 25.38 -2.44
CA ALA A 604 -8.72 24.91 -2.00
C ALA A 604 -9.79 25.33 -3.02
N GLY A 605 -10.17 24.41 -3.90
CA GLY A 605 -11.20 24.62 -4.93
C GLY A 605 -12.05 23.38 -5.15
N GLN A 606 -13.17 23.56 -5.86
CA GLN A 606 -14.08 22.48 -6.25
C GLN A 606 -13.65 21.88 -7.59
N SER A 607 -13.63 20.55 -7.68
CA SER A 607 -13.38 19.86 -8.95
C SER A 607 -14.45 20.20 -9.97
N VAL A 608 -14.04 20.44 -11.22
CA VAL A 608 -14.97 20.55 -12.35
C VAL A 608 -15.29 19.14 -12.84
N THR A 609 -16.57 18.80 -12.96
CA THR A 609 -17.04 17.48 -13.39
C THR A 609 -17.90 17.58 -14.65
N PRO A 610 -17.92 16.56 -15.52
CA PRO A 610 -18.71 16.57 -16.75
C PRO A 610 -20.16 16.09 -16.48
N ASP A 611 -20.80 16.62 -15.45
CA ASP A 611 -22.19 16.29 -15.10
C ASP A 611 -22.87 17.47 -14.39
N ALA A 612 -24.17 17.32 -14.11
CA ALA A 612 -25.00 18.39 -13.55
C ALA A 612 -24.58 18.86 -12.14
N THR A 613 -23.61 18.22 -11.48
CA THR A 613 -23.04 18.74 -10.22
C THR A 613 -22.18 19.99 -10.45
N THR A 614 -21.72 20.20 -11.68
CA THR A 614 -21.06 21.44 -12.11
C THR A 614 -22.06 22.30 -12.88
N PRO A 615 -22.20 23.61 -12.58
CA PRO A 615 -22.98 24.51 -13.43
C PRO A 615 -22.35 24.67 -14.83
N GLU A 616 -23.16 24.68 -15.89
CA GLU A 616 -22.67 24.79 -17.28
C GLU A 616 -21.81 26.05 -17.52
N GLU A 617 -22.12 27.14 -16.82
CA GLU A 617 -21.38 28.40 -16.88
C GLU A 617 -19.94 28.27 -16.36
N THR A 618 -19.68 27.26 -15.51
CA THR A 618 -18.34 26.94 -15.03
C THR A 618 -17.45 26.54 -16.19
N HIS A 619 -17.94 25.71 -17.13
CA HIS A 619 -17.18 25.36 -18.33
C HIS A 619 -16.87 26.58 -19.20
N GLN A 620 -17.77 27.56 -19.26
CA GLN A 620 -17.51 28.83 -19.95
C GLN A 620 -16.43 29.66 -19.24
N ALA A 621 -16.38 29.61 -17.91
CA ALA A 621 -15.30 30.23 -17.14
C ALA A 621 -13.96 29.52 -17.39
N VAL A 622 -13.95 28.18 -17.49
CA VAL A 622 -12.76 27.40 -17.86
C VAL A 622 -12.24 27.82 -19.24
N ALA A 623 -13.13 27.98 -20.22
CA ALA A 623 -12.77 28.45 -21.55
C ALA A 623 -12.08 29.83 -21.54
N ARG A 624 -12.62 30.79 -20.79
CA ARG A 624 -12.00 32.13 -20.64
C ARG A 624 -10.65 32.08 -19.93
N ALA A 625 -10.52 31.20 -18.94
CA ALA A 625 -9.27 31.00 -18.22
C ALA A 625 -8.18 30.39 -19.10
N LEU A 626 -8.54 29.39 -19.92
CA LEU A 626 -7.64 28.80 -20.91
C LEU A 626 -7.21 29.83 -21.96
N ALA A 627 -8.16 30.62 -22.50
CA ALA A 627 -7.84 31.69 -23.43
C ALA A 627 -6.85 32.73 -22.85
N SER A 628 -6.98 33.01 -21.54
CA SER A 628 -6.04 33.90 -20.83
C SER A 628 -4.63 33.30 -20.72
N LEU A 629 -4.52 31.98 -20.51
CA LEU A 629 -3.23 31.29 -20.55
C LEU A 629 -2.60 31.39 -21.95
N HIS A 630 -3.36 31.12 -23.00
CA HIS A 630 -2.86 31.21 -24.39
C HIS A 630 -2.47 32.64 -24.79
N ALA A 631 -3.07 33.65 -24.17
CA ALA A 631 -2.78 35.06 -24.41
C ALA A 631 -1.59 35.61 -23.58
N CYS A 632 -1.03 34.85 -22.63
CA CYS A 632 -0.08 35.39 -21.66
C CYS A 632 1.29 35.81 -22.24
N GLY A 633 1.62 35.36 -23.47
CA GLY A 633 2.86 35.71 -24.14
C GLY A 633 4.12 35.06 -23.56
N PHE A 634 3.99 34.18 -22.57
CA PHE A 634 5.12 33.43 -22.01
C PHE A 634 5.59 32.35 -23.00
N VAL A 635 6.90 32.19 -23.14
CA VAL A 635 7.53 31.26 -24.09
C VAL A 635 8.29 30.19 -23.33
N VAL A 636 8.22 28.95 -23.81
CA VAL A 636 8.96 27.79 -23.30
C VAL A 636 9.72 27.10 -24.42
N ASP A 637 10.79 26.39 -24.09
CA ASP A 637 11.66 25.75 -25.10
C ASP A 637 11.03 24.54 -25.82
N ARG A 638 9.95 23.98 -25.27
CA ARG A 638 9.29 22.80 -25.87
C ARG A 638 8.32 23.25 -26.93
N GLU A 639 8.24 22.50 -28.01
CA GLU A 639 7.22 22.66 -29.03
C GLU A 639 6.41 21.38 -29.16
N HIS A 640 5.14 21.49 -29.54
CA HIS A 640 4.28 20.37 -29.90
C HIS A 640 3.49 20.74 -31.15
N SER A 641 3.77 20.02 -32.24
CA SER A 641 3.23 20.26 -33.57
C SER A 641 2.01 19.37 -33.88
N ILE A 642 1.40 19.62 -35.03
CA ILE A 642 0.37 18.72 -35.59
C ILE A 642 0.96 17.35 -35.95
N ASP A 643 2.19 17.30 -36.45
CA ASP A 643 2.87 16.04 -36.81
C ASP A 643 3.10 15.17 -35.58
N ASP A 644 3.46 15.80 -34.45
CA ASP A 644 3.57 15.11 -33.16
C ASP A 644 2.23 14.48 -32.73
N GLU A 645 1.13 15.22 -32.88
CA GLU A 645 -0.21 14.70 -32.55
C GLU A 645 -0.62 13.56 -33.48
N MET A 646 -0.37 13.68 -34.79
CA MET A 646 -0.71 12.65 -35.77
C MET A 646 0.12 11.38 -35.59
N SER A 647 1.40 11.52 -35.19
CA SER A 647 2.26 10.40 -34.84
C SER A 647 1.74 9.65 -33.61
N ILE A 648 1.36 10.38 -32.55
CA ILE A 648 0.73 9.80 -31.36
C ILE A 648 -0.57 9.10 -31.73
N LEU A 649 -1.42 9.75 -32.52
CA LEU A 649 -2.72 9.22 -32.92
C LEU A 649 -2.56 7.92 -33.72
N ARG A 650 -1.66 7.88 -34.71
CA ARG A 650 -1.36 6.67 -35.50
C ARG A 650 -0.96 5.52 -34.58
N GLN A 651 0.02 5.75 -33.70
CA GLN A 651 0.48 4.72 -32.77
C GLN A 651 -0.68 4.17 -31.92
N ARG A 652 -1.48 5.06 -31.32
CA ARG A 652 -2.57 4.67 -30.43
C ARG A 652 -3.69 3.91 -31.13
N LEU A 653 -4.08 4.34 -32.32
CA LEU A 653 -5.10 3.66 -33.09
C LEU A 653 -4.63 2.29 -33.59
N SER A 654 -3.37 2.15 -34.00
CA SER A 654 -2.80 0.83 -34.37
C SER A 654 -2.80 -0.15 -33.20
N GLU A 655 -2.54 0.30 -31.97
CA GLU A 655 -2.65 -0.55 -30.75
C GLU A 655 -4.09 -1.08 -30.56
N VAL A 656 -5.11 -0.25 -30.82
CA VAL A 656 -6.51 -0.69 -30.72
C VAL A 656 -6.89 -1.63 -31.86
N SER A 657 -6.49 -1.33 -33.10
CA SER A 657 -6.76 -2.21 -34.26
C SER A 657 -6.15 -3.60 -34.09
N ALA A 658 -4.95 -3.69 -33.50
CA ALA A 658 -4.30 -4.96 -33.21
C ALA A 658 -5.04 -5.76 -32.12
N ALA A 659 -5.62 -5.08 -31.13
CA ALA A 659 -6.36 -5.71 -30.04
C ALA A 659 -7.82 -6.06 -30.41
N ARG A 660 -8.43 -5.31 -31.33
CA ARG A 660 -9.82 -5.46 -31.80
C ARG A 660 -9.89 -5.47 -33.33
N PRO A 661 -9.57 -6.61 -33.96
CA PRO A 661 -9.54 -6.72 -35.42
C PRO A 661 -10.87 -6.36 -36.10
N GLU A 662 -11.99 -6.55 -35.41
CA GLU A 662 -13.33 -6.19 -35.88
C GLU A 662 -13.54 -4.67 -36.06
N LEU A 663 -12.67 -3.83 -35.48
CA LEU A 663 -12.69 -2.38 -35.65
C LEU A 663 -11.55 -1.85 -36.50
N ALA A 664 -10.68 -2.71 -37.03
CA ALA A 664 -9.48 -2.27 -37.75
C ALA A 664 -9.82 -1.40 -38.97
N GLU A 665 -10.79 -1.81 -39.80
CA GLU A 665 -11.24 -1.04 -40.96
C GLU A 665 -11.92 0.29 -40.56
N PRO A 666 -12.90 0.32 -39.63
CA PRO A 666 -13.43 1.56 -39.10
C PRO A 666 -12.38 2.51 -38.51
N ILE A 667 -11.38 1.99 -37.79
CA ILE A 667 -10.32 2.79 -37.18
C ILE A 667 -9.39 3.37 -38.26
N GLU A 668 -9.07 2.60 -39.30
CA GLU A 668 -8.27 3.10 -40.42
C GLU A 668 -8.99 4.20 -41.20
N TYR A 669 -10.31 4.08 -41.36
CA TYR A 669 -11.15 5.14 -41.91
C TYR A 669 -11.09 6.41 -41.04
N VAL A 670 -11.25 6.28 -39.72
CA VAL A 670 -11.14 7.40 -38.78
C VAL A 670 -9.76 8.06 -38.87
N TYR A 671 -8.69 7.27 -38.92
CA TYR A 671 -7.33 7.79 -39.04
C TYR A 671 -7.12 8.55 -40.36
N SER A 672 -7.60 8.01 -41.49
CA SER A 672 -7.53 8.66 -42.80
C SER A 672 -8.26 10.01 -42.81
N ARG A 673 -9.44 10.08 -42.19
CA ARG A 673 -10.21 11.32 -42.00
C ARG A 673 -9.45 12.32 -41.13
N CYS A 674 -8.85 11.86 -40.03
CA CYS A 674 -8.02 12.70 -39.17
C CYS A 674 -6.82 13.29 -39.92
N GLN A 675 -6.17 12.48 -40.78
CA GLN A 675 -5.08 12.95 -41.63
C GLN A 675 -5.54 14.03 -42.60
N SER A 676 -6.64 13.81 -43.34
CA SER A 676 -7.18 14.84 -44.25
C SER A 676 -7.56 16.14 -43.52
N HIS A 677 -8.08 16.04 -42.29
CA HIS A 677 -8.36 17.22 -41.48
C HIS A 677 -7.08 17.94 -41.05
N ALA A 678 -6.07 17.20 -40.59
CA ALA A 678 -4.76 17.73 -40.21
C ALA A 678 -4.08 18.45 -41.38
N ASP A 679 -4.08 17.85 -42.57
CA ASP A 679 -3.51 18.43 -43.79
C ASP A 679 -4.21 19.73 -44.21
N SER A 680 -5.48 19.89 -43.84
CA SER A 680 -6.28 21.09 -44.14
C SER A 680 -6.09 22.23 -43.15
N LEU A 681 -5.35 22.01 -42.04
CA LEU A 681 -5.07 23.04 -41.05
C LEU A 681 -4.06 24.05 -41.61
N GLN A 682 -4.38 25.34 -41.46
CA GLN A 682 -3.44 26.40 -41.77
C GLN A 682 -2.44 26.56 -40.61
N PRO A 683 -1.14 26.81 -40.89
CA PRO A 683 -0.17 27.14 -39.86
C PRO A 683 -0.65 28.34 -39.03
N ARG A 684 -0.62 28.20 -37.70
CA ARG A 684 -1.07 29.23 -36.74
C ARG A 684 0.09 29.65 -35.84
N GLN A 685 -0.07 30.83 -35.24
CA GLN A 685 0.89 31.30 -34.26
C GLN A 685 0.92 30.36 -33.05
N SER A 686 2.11 29.85 -32.75
CA SER A 686 2.35 29.01 -31.59
C SER A 686 2.20 29.82 -30.29
N ARG A 687 1.48 29.27 -29.32
CA ARG A 687 1.20 29.85 -28.00
C ARG A 687 1.57 28.86 -26.90
N LEU A 688 1.73 29.33 -25.67
CA LEU A 688 1.87 28.43 -24.52
C LEU A 688 0.58 27.61 -24.36
N ILE A 689 0.68 26.31 -24.55
CA ILE A 689 -0.38 25.33 -24.34
C ILE A 689 -0.06 24.42 -23.15
N HIS A 690 -1.10 23.97 -22.46
CA HIS A 690 -1.08 22.98 -21.39
C HIS A 690 -0.83 21.55 -21.90
N ARG A 691 -1.33 21.20 -23.10
CA ARG A 691 -1.21 19.91 -23.82
C ARG A 691 -2.03 18.74 -23.27
N ASP A 692 -2.24 18.65 -21.95
CA ASP A 692 -3.08 17.62 -21.32
C ASP A 692 -4.31 18.23 -20.61
N PHE A 693 -5.01 19.17 -21.26
CA PHE A 693 -6.03 20.01 -20.62
C PHE A 693 -7.43 19.36 -20.59
N TYR A 694 -7.90 18.98 -19.39
CA TYR A 694 -9.23 18.39 -19.16
C TYR A 694 -9.71 18.65 -17.73
N PHE A 695 -10.92 18.18 -17.39
CA PHE A 695 -11.61 18.53 -16.14
C PHE A 695 -10.84 18.22 -14.84
N ASP A 696 -10.02 17.15 -14.75
CA ASP A 696 -9.23 16.87 -13.54
C ASP A 696 -8.08 17.88 -13.32
N GLN A 697 -7.72 18.65 -14.35
CA GLN A 697 -6.64 19.65 -14.30
C GLN A 697 -7.16 21.05 -13.97
N VAL A 698 -8.41 21.14 -13.54
CA VAL A 698 -9.09 22.41 -13.31
C VAL A 698 -9.85 22.39 -11.99
N LEU A 699 -9.71 23.46 -11.20
CA LEU A 699 -10.53 23.70 -10.01
C LEU A 699 -11.28 25.03 -10.12
N SER A 700 -12.54 25.03 -9.70
CA SER A 700 -13.31 26.25 -9.48
C SER A 700 -13.00 26.83 -8.10
N VAL A 701 -12.59 28.09 -8.04
CA VAL A 701 -12.21 28.81 -6.82
C VAL A 701 -12.98 30.13 -6.76
N GLY A 702 -14.20 30.08 -6.24
CA GLY A 702 -15.12 31.22 -6.26
C GLY A 702 -15.40 31.66 -7.71
N ARG A 703 -14.91 32.85 -8.10
CA ARG A 703 -15.07 33.39 -9.46
C ARG A 703 -13.87 33.11 -10.38
N GLN A 704 -12.83 32.44 -9.87
CA GLN A 704 -11.62 32.12 -10.62
C GLN A 704 -11.56 30.65 -10.99
N ILE A 705 -10.83 30.35 -12.04
CA ILE A 705 -10.48 28.99 -12.44
C ILE A 705 -8.98 28.78 -12.19
N ALA A 706 -8.65 27.77 -11.39
CA ALA A 706 -7.29 27.34 -11.18
C ALA A 706 -6.91 26.26 -12.21
N ILE A 707 -5.84 26.51 -12.98
CA ILE A 707 -5.25 25.53 -13.91
C ILE A 707 -4.10 24.81 -13.20
N LEU A 708 -4.14 23.48 -13.23
CA LEU A 708 -3.18 22.59 -12.57
C LEU A 708 -2.25 21.90 -13.60
N ASP A 709 -1.31 21.09 -13.12
CA ASP A 709 -0.47 20.13 -13.89
C ASP A 709 0.16 20.60 -15.23
N LEU A 710 0.82 21.77 -15.25
CA LEU A 710 1.60 22.27 -16.41
C LEU A 710 2.94 21.52 -16.67
N ASP A 711 3.07 20.26 -16.23
CA ASP A 711 4.30 19.45 -16.33
C ASP A 711 4.72 19.16 -17.80
N VAL A 712 3.74 19.18 -18.72
CA VAL A 712 3.92 18.88 -20.15
C VAL A 712 3.62 20.07 -21.06
N ALA A 713 3.54 21.28 -20.50
CA ALA A 713 3.32 22.50 -21.25
C ALA A 713 4.39 22.70 -22.32
N ALA A 714 3.98 23.27 -23.45
CA ALA A 714 4.80 23.49 -24.63
C ALA A 714 4.27 24.70 -25.41
N MET A 715 5.02 25.14 -26.41
CA MET A 715 4.56 26.02 -27.46
C MET A 715 3.81 25.17 -28.50
N GLY A 716 2.58 25.54 -28.83
CA GLY A 716 1.80 24.83 -29.84
C GLY A 716 0.52 25.56 -30.23
N PRO A 717 -0.32 24.92 -31.05
CA PRO A 717 -1.59 25.48 -31.48
C PRO A 717 -2.58 25.54 -30.31
N PRO A 718 -3.12 26.72 -29.95
CA PRO A 718 -3.97 26.88 -28.77
C PRO A 718 -5.30 26.11 -28.86
N GLU A 719 -5.78 25.84 -30.07
CA GLU A 719 -6.97 25.02 -30.30
C GLU A 719 -6.81 23.57 -29.85
N LEU A 720 -5.58 23.06 -29.68
CA LEU A 720 -5.31 21.72 -29.16
C LEU A 720 -5.93 21.53 -27.77
N ASP A 721 -5.65 22.43 -26.82
CA ASP A 721 -6.16 22.31 -25.46
C ASP A 721 -7.67 22.48 -25.40
N ALA A 722 -8.19 23.45 -26.16
CA ALA A 722 -9.63 23.69 -26.22
C ALA A 722 -10.36 22.50 -26.85
N GLY A 723 -9.82 21.92 -27.92
CA GLY A 723 -10.34 20.72 -28.57
C GLY A 723 -10.27 19.49 -27.66
N ASN A 724 -9.18 19.32 -26.91
CA ASN A 724 -9.03 18.23 -25.95
C ASN A 724 -10.09 18.31 -24.84
N TYR A 725 -10.35 19.51 -24.30
CA TYR A 725 -11.39 19.71 -23.29
C TYR A 725 -12.79 19.37 -23.82
N ILE A 726 -13.12 19.81 -25.04
CA ILE A 726 -14.40 19.51 -25.69
C ILE A 726 -14.52 18.01 -25.95
N ALA A 727 -13.47 17.36 -26.46
CA ALA A 727 -13.45 15.91 -26.69
C ALA A 727 -13.70 15.11 -25.41
N HIS A 728 -13.24 15.60 -24.25
CA HIS A 728 -13.53 14.98 -22.95
C HIS A 728 -15.01 15.10 -22.54
N LEU A 729 -15.67 16.23 -22.84
CA LEU A 729 -17.10 16.38 -22.63
C LEU A 729 -17.90 15.48 -23.58
N LEU A 730 -17.52 15.40 -24.85
CA LEU A 730 -18.18 14.54 -25.84
C LEU A 730 -17.99 13.05 -25.52
N GLU A 731 -16.79 12.63 -25.11
CA GLU A 731 -16.55 11.27 -24.61
C GLU A 731 -17.40 10.96 -23.39
N ALA A 732 -17.50 11.90 -22.43
CA ALA A 732 -18.36 11.73 -21.26
C ALA A 732 -19.83 11.56 -21.66
N ALA A 733 -20.30 12.30 -22.68
CA ALA A 733 -21.66 12.18 -23.22
C ALA A 733 -21.95 10.78 -23.82
N VAL A 734 -20.92 10.11 -24.37
CA VAL A 734 -21.02 8.74 -24.93
C VAL A 734 -20.96 7.69 -23.81
N ARG A 735 -20.08 7.93 -22.83
CA ARG A 735 -19.84 7.02 -21.70
C ARG A 735 -20.98 7.02 -20.69
N GLN A 736 -21.65 8.16 -20.50
CA GLN A 736 -22.73 8.41 -19.54
C GLN A 736 -23.96 8.99 -20.28
N PRO A 737 -24.82 8.14 -20.87
CA PRO A 737 -25.98 8.58 -21.63
C PRO A 737 -26.92 9.51 -20.85
N GLU A 738 -27.03 9.33 -19.53
CA GLU A 738 -27.81 10.15 -18.61
C GLU A 738 -27.35 11.61 -18.56
N ASN A 739 -26.04 11.85 -18.74
CA ASN A 739 -25.44 13.18 -18.75
C ASN A 739 -25.24 13.74 -20.16
N SER A 740 -25.66 13.01 -21.20
CA SER A 740 -25.34 13.33 -22.60
C SER A 740 -25.79 14.73 -23.00
N ARG A 741 -27.02 15.14 -22.64
CA ARG A 741 -27.53 16.49 -22.94
C ARG A 741 -26.74 17.58 -22.23
N TYR A 742 -26.40 17.38 -20.96
CA TYR A 742 -25.58 18.31 -20.18
C TYR A 742 -24.20 18.48 -20.82
N CYS A 743 -23.51 17.37 -21.10
CA CYS A 743 -22.17 17.38 -21.69
C CYS A 743 -22.13 18.09 -23.04
N GLN A 744 -23.14 17.87 -23.89
CA GLN A 744 -23.26 18.55 -25.18
C GLN A 744 -23.45 20.07 -25.02
N ARG A 745 -24.33 20.50 -24.11
CA ARG A 745 -24.53 21.92 -23.80
C ARG A 745 -23.28 22.58 -23.23
N ALA A 746 -22.61 21.90 -22.30
CA ALA A 746 -21.35 22.33 -21.73
C ALA A 746 -20.26 22.47 -22.80
N ALA A 747 -20.17 21.53 -23.76
CA ALA A 747 -19.22 21.58 -24.86
C ALA A 747 -19.48 22.79 -25.78
N ILE A 748 -20.73 23.03 -26.16
CA ILE A 748 -21.13 24.20 -26.97
C ILE A 748 -20.83 25.50 -26.22
N GLY A 749 -21.21 25.57 -24.93
CA GLY A 749 -20.95 26.72 -24.07
C GLY A 749 -19.46 27.03 -23.95
N PHE A 750 -18.64 26.00 -23.72
CA PHE A 750 -17.18 26.11 -23.69
C PHE A 750 -16.63 26.65 -25.01
N ALA A 751 -16.98 26.04 -26.14
CA ALA A 751 -16.47 26.43 -27.45
C ALA A 751 -16.79 27.89 -27.79
N ARG A 752 -18.05 28.31 -27.58
CA ARG A 752 -18.48 29.70 -27.80
C ARG A 752 -17.80 30.69 -26.86
N ALA A 753 -17.55 30.31 -25.61
CA ALA A 753 -16.84 31.17 -24.67
C ALA A 753 -15.34 31.29 -25.03
N TYR A 754 -14.72 30.20 -25.48
CA TYR A 754 -13.31 30.16 -25.86
C TYR A 754 -13.05 31.02 -27.10
N LEU A 755 -13.81 30.83 -28.18
CA LEU A 755 -13.65 31.58 -29.43
C LEU A 755 -13.88 33.08 -29.26
N ARG A 756 -14.83 33.47 -28.38
CA ARG A 756 -15.04 34.88 -28.02
C ARG A 756 -13.85 35.47 -27.23
N ALA A 757 -13.24 34.68 -26.36
CA ALA A 757 -12.12 35.11 -25.53
C ALA A 757 -10.77 35.03 -26.24
N HIS A 758 -10.67 34.27 -27.33
CA HIS A 758 -9.46 34.09 -28.12
C HIS A 758 -9.75 34.26 -29.63
N PRO A 759 -9.93 35.50 -30.11
CA PRO A 759 -10.39 35.78 -31.48
C PRO A 759 -9.45 35.32 -32.60
N SER A 760 -8.18 35.02 -32.27
CA SER A 760 -7.21 34.42 -33.20
C SER A 760 -7.48 32.94 -33.50
N SER A 761 -8.36 32.29 -32.74
CA SER A 761 -8.87 30.94 -33.05
C SER A 761 -10.16 31.02 -33.86
N ASP A 762 -10.34 30.08 -34.80
CA ASP A 762 -11.60 29.94 -35.53
C ASP A 762 -12.32 28.62 -35.25
N HIS A 763 -13.59 28.58 -35.64
CA HIS A 763 -14.45 27.42 -35.46
C HIS A 763 -13.94 26.16 -36.17
N ARG A 764 -13.34 26.31 -37.35
CA ARG A 764 -12.88 25.17 -38.17
C ARG A 764 -11.68 24.49 -37.52
N SER A 765 -10.67 25.26 -37.12
CA SER A 765 -9.49 24.75 -36.42
C SER A 765 -9.88 24.09 -35.09
N LEU A 766 -10.74 24.74 -34.29
CA LEU A 766 -11.21 24.16 -33.03
C LEU A 766 -11.95 22.83 -33.25
N ARG A 767 -12.80 22.75 -34.28
CA ARG A 767 -13.50 21.51 -34.64
C ARG A 767 -12.51 20.40 -35.03
N ILE A 768 -11.51 20.70 -35.84
CA ILE A 768 -10.50 19.71 -36.25
C ILE A 768 -9.74 19.17 -35.03
N TRP A 769 -9.23 20.05 -34.16
CA TRP A 769 -8.51 19.62 -32.94
C TRP A 769 -9.39 18.83 -31.97
N THR A 770 -10.68 19.13 -31.92
CA THR A 770 -11.66 18.33 -31.17
C THR A 770 -11.78 16.91 -31.75
N ILE A 771 -11.86 16.78 -33.08
CA ILE A 771 -11.94 15.48 -33.76
C ILE A 771 -10.69 14.65 -33.51
N LEU A 772 -9.50 15.24 -33.66
CA LEU A 772 -8.22 14.55 -33.41
C LEU A 772 -8.14 14.05 -31.95
N SER A 773 -8.53 14.89 -30.99
CA SER A 773 -8.55 14.53 -29.57
C SER A 773 -9.59 13.44 -29.27
N LEU A 774 -10.76 13.50 -29.89
CA LEU A 774 -11.80 12.48 -29.73
C LEU A 774 -11.39 11.14 -30.34
N ALA A 775 -10.67 11.14 -31.46
CA ALA A 775 -10.07 9.94 -32.04
C ALA A 775 -9.04 9.32 -31.08
N ARG A 776 -8.21 10.14 -30.44
CA ARG A 776 -7.29 9.67 -29.37
C ARG A 776 -8.04 9.04 -28.18
N HIS A 777 -9.28 9.45 -27.91
CA HIS A 777 -10.10 8.86 -26.85
C HIS A 777 -10.56 7.42 -27.14
N ILE A 778 -10.54 6.96 -28.40
CA ILE A 778 -10.77 5.53 -28.73
C ILE A 778 -9.76 4.65 -27.98
N TRP A 779 -8.48 5.05 -27.97
CA TRP A 779 -7.46 4.30 -27.25
C TRP A 779 -7.61 4.44 -25.72
N ILE A 780 -7.93 5.65 -25.23
CA ILE A 780 -8.13 5.87 -23.79
C ILE A 780 -9.31 5.02 -23.27
N SER A 781 -10.40 4.95 -24.02
CA SER A 781 -11.55 4.14 -23.65
C SER A 781 -11.23 2.64 -23.70
N HIS A 782 -10.40 2.21 -24.66
CA HIS A 782 -10.00 0.81 -24.79
C HIS A 782 -9.13 0.33 -23.62
N VAL A 783 -8.12 1.10 -23.22
CA VAL A 783 -7.16 0.69 -22.17
C VAL A 783 -7.72 0.84 -20.76
N MET A 784 -8.82 1.58 -20.58
CA MET A 784 -9.50 1.72 -19.29
C MET A 784 -10.73 0.83 -19.23
N ASP A 785 -10.68 -0.27 -18.46
CA ASP A 785 -11.78 -1.24 -18.33
C ASP A 785 -13.16 -0.58 -18.10
N SER A 786 -13.22 0.40 -17.19
CA SER A 786 -14.42 1.18 -16.86
C SER A 786 -15.02 2.02 -18.00
N ARG A 787 -14.30 2.16 -19.12
CA ARG A 787 -14.66 2.95 -20.30
C ARG A 787 -14.70 2.13 -21.58
N SER A 788 -14.34 0.85 -21.52
CA SER A 788 -14.20 -0.04 -22.67
C SER A 788 -15.48 -0.11 -23.52
N HIS A 789 -16.65 -0.02 -22.88
CA HIS A 789 -17.98 0.02 -23.53
C HIS A 789 -18.21 1.23 -24.43
N ALA A 790 -17.48 2.34 -24.23
CA ALA A 790 -17.58 3.54 -25.05
C ALA A 790 -16.77 3.44 -26.35
N THR A 791 -15.79 2.52 -26.43
CA THR A 791 -14.83 2.45 -27.54
C THR A 791 -15.51 2.26 -28.90
N SER A 792 -16.43 1.31 -29.01
CA SER A 792 -17.12 1.05 -30.29
C SER A 792 -18.03 2.21 -30.67
N ARG A 793 -18.70 2.84 -29.69
CA ARG A 793 -19.54 4.02 -29.92
C ARG A 793 -18.74 5.25 -30.36
N LEU A 794 -17.52 5.42 -29.87
CA LEU A 794 -16.62 6.50 -30.32
C LEU A 794 -16.16 6.28 -31.76
N VAL A 795 -15.84 5.02 -32.12
CA VAL A 795 -15.52 4.65 -33.50
C VAL A 795 -16.73 4.92 -34.40
N GLU A 796 -17.92 4.41 -34.06
CA GLU A 796 -19.16 4.65 -34.79
C GLU A 796 -19.47 6.15 -34.95
N MET A 797 -19.27 6.94 -33.89
CA MET A 797 -19.48 8.38 -33.91
C MET A 797 -18.54 9.08 -34.90
N LEU A 798 -17.28 8.63 -35.00
CA LEU A 798 -16.26 9.22 -35.87
C LEU A 798 -16.30 8.68 -37.31
N THR A 799 -16.94 7.52 -37.55
CA THR A 799 -17.20 7.00 -38.90
C THR A 799 -18.51 7.50 -39.50
N SER A 800 -19.48 7.90 -38.68
CA SER A 800 -20.76 8.41 -39.18
C SER A 800 -20.63 9.81 -39.79
N ASP A 801 -20.91 9.96 -41.10
CA ASP A 801 -20.99 11.26 -41.79
C ASP A 801 -22.12 12.15 -41.22
N ALA A 802 -23.11 11.54 -40.57
CA ALA A 802 -24.36 12.17 -40.12
C ALA A 802 -24.21 13.17 -38.94
N ARG A 803 -23.00 13.42 -38.43
CA ARG A 803 -22.77 14.25 -37.23
C ARG A 803 -21.70 15.32 -37.38
N GLU A 804 -21.56 15.87 -38.58
CA GLU A 804 -20.85 17.16 -38.76
C GLU A 804 -21.39 18.29 -37.85
N HIS A 805 -22.61 18.14 -37.30
CA HIS A 805 -23.29 19.12 -36.44
C HIS A 805 -23.00 18.99 -34.93
N VAL A 806 -22.35 17.92 -34.44
CA VAL A 806 -22.10 17.77 -32.98
C VAL A 806 -20.99 18.72 -32.47
N VAL A 807 -20.16 19.23 -33.37
CA VAL A 807 -19.02 20.11 -33.03
C VAL A 807 -19.24 21.56 -33.51
N GLY A 808 -20.42 21.91 -34.02
CA GLY A 808 -20.64 23.29 -34.46
C GLY A 808 -22.07 23.63 -34.88
N THR A 809 -22.81 24.26 -33.98
CA THR A 809 -23.38 25.61 -34.17
C THR A 809 -23.35 26.37 -32.84
#